data_AF-A0A7W8NCG3-F1
#
_entry.id   AF-A0A7W8NCG3-F1
#
_cell.length_a   1.000
_cell.length_b   1.000
_cell.length_c   1.000
_cell.angle_alpha   90.00
_cell.angle_beta   90.00
_cell.angle_gamma   90.00
#
_symmetry.space_group_name_H-M   'P 1'
#
loop_
_entity.id
_entity.type
_entity.pdbx_description
1 polymer ?
#
loop_
_entity_poly.entity_id
_entity_poly.type
_entity_poly.pdbx_seq_one_letter_code
_entity_poly.pdbx_strand_id
1 'polypeptide(L)'
;MLPLTHQILFLVFAVITGAFGLWGFYRLYLRVRRGAPATERRFDLPGRRILDAVRVSLTQERTFRRRTVISVLHSFIFYGFVFYLLVNVVDGLEGYLRFTISSENPLGAAYNLLADVLSFLVLFGVVALVIRRLFTPSRRDFRFSEKTLLHPLLKNNYIQRDSLIVSAFIFFHVGSRVLGNAAKVVAEGGDAFQPFSNAVGSALFAGLSESSLLGWRIFGFWGALGSVLLFLAYFPFTKHIHIFMAPLNYTFKRPVGSGVLPPMKGLEEAMEAEEPRLGVEKLEELEWPRLLDAYACIQCNRCQDVCPANATGKALSPAALEINKRMELNVIAAHPSPFTLKAAPFESGASTAHPLLEYAISEEAVWACTTCGACMQVCPVQDEQMLDIIDIRRQQVMVAGEFPQQLQTAFRGMERASNPWGISRDKRMEWAEGLKVPTIDENPEPDVIYWVGCAAAYDPGAQKVARSFVQLLDKAGVNYAVLGKKEACTGDSARRAGNEFLYQTLAQENVETLNSVRPKLIVATCPHCMNIIGGEYPQIGGHYKTIHHTEYLETLVAAGKLPLAELADNVTYHDPCYLGRHNGVYDAPRTLITRMAGEVLKLERERENSFCCGAGGAQFWKEEEEGRERVSDNRFRELQARLDGAKQASEEFEQTGKVVAVGCPFCKAMLNSTPEKQKRDDIVVKDVAELMLESMQRATGEWVAPTAAPDNALAESDQPVVPNAEAPMARPGAVRSADAPDDVVGETAADVANAQPGSPVENADTQPEPQAAHPEGVTERKAWKPKAEAAPAQPVPAESGAAPARKSWKPQGGADDVSAEPAQAGAGETPARKAWKPKAGADDVAPVAEARVEETAPTPSPARKAWKPQGKSDDVSAAPVLPESVAEVPARKAWQPKGKADDVSAEPVAKGPAPAPETSEGAPVRKAWKPQAKVEAAEPTAVQSAAPEAPTQPEPAPSGGERKKWTPKASGAGADTSVADSLSPEAAPEPQTAAAPADSTTTGRPKWQPKTKVEAAPVAGPVDDALIPEHVQRFEVGESALQEGQGASAEPERSEPSASGRKKWVPKKKD
;
A
#
# COMPACT_ATOMS: atom_id res chain seq x y z
N MET A 1 21.75 -42.73 -16.21
CA MET A 1 20.53 -43.45 -15.75
C MET A 1 20.72 -44.06 -14.38
N LEU A 2 19.64 -44.12 -13.60
CA LEU A 2 19.52 -44.87 -12.35
C LEU A 2 19.27 -46.38 -12.60
N PRO A 3 19.41 -47.24 -11.59
CA PRO A 3 18.86 -48.60 -11.63
C PRO A 3 17.33 -48.58 -11.74
N LEU A 4 16.76 -49.55 -12.46
CA LEU A 4 15.32 -49.64 -12.75
C LEU A 4 14.43 -49.58 -11.49
N THR A 5 14.88 -50.17 -10.38
CA THR A 5 14.19 -50.12 -9.08
C THR A 5 14.02 -48.67 -8.59
N HIS A 6 15.06 -47.85 -8.65
CA HIS A 6 15.00 -46.44 -8.27
C HIS A 6 14.20 -45.61 -9.28
N GLN A 7 14.21 -45.94 -10.57
CA GLN A 7 13.35 -45.29 -11.56
C GLN A 7 11.86 -45.52 -11.25
N ILE A 8 11.46 -46.76 -10.97
CA ILE A 8 10.07 -47.09 -10.62
C ILE A 8 9.66 -46.43 -9.30
N LEU A 9 10.49 -46.55 -8.24
CA LEU A 9 10.21 -45.95 -6.94
C LEU A 9 10.11 -44.42 -7.02
N PHE A 10 10.99 -43.77 -7.78
CA PHE A 10 10.97 -42.32 -7.94
C PHE A 10 9.78 -41.84 -8.75
N LEU A 11 9.37 -42.57 -9.79
CA LEU A 11 8.16 -42.24 -10.57
C LEU A 11 6.90 -42.31 -9.69
N VAL A 12 6.75 -43.37 -8.90
CA VAL A 12 5.63 -43.53 -7.95
C VAL A 12 5.64 -42.40 -6.92
N PHE A 13 6.80 -42.10 -6.34
CA PHE A 13 6.95 -41.00 -5.40
C PHE A 13 6.59 -39.64 -6.02
N ALA A 14 7.11 -39.32 -7.22
CA ALA A 14 6.86 -38.07 -7.92
C ALA A 14 5.39 -37.88 -8.33
N VAL A 15 4.70 -38.96 -8.72
CA VAL A 15 3.25 -38.91 -9.00
C VAL A 15 2.46 -38.61 -7.73
N ILE A 16 2.81 -39.25 -6.60
CA ILE A 16 2.12 -39.04 -5.31
C ILE A 16 2.35 -37.61 -4.80
N THR A 17 3.60 -37.18 -4.65
CA THR A 17 3.89 -35.83 -4.12
C THR A 17 3.51 -34.72 -5.10
N GLY A 18 3.60 -34.99 -6.41
CA GLY A 18 3.11 -34.10 -7.47
C GLY A 18 1.60 -33.88 -7.37
N ALA A 19 0.81 -34.94 -7.15
CA ALA A 19 -0.63 -34.82 -6.93
C ALA A 19 -0.96 -34.01 -5.67
N PHE A 20 -0.28 -34.25 -4.55
CA PHE A 20 -0.46 -33.45 -3.32
C PHE A 20 -0.03 -31.99 -3.48
N GLY A 21 1.06 -31.73 -4.21
CA GLY A 21 1.51 -30.39 -4.58
C GLY A 21 0.47 -29.65 -5.42
N LEU A 22 0.08 -30.23 -6.55
CA LEU A 22 -0.95 -29.66 -7.44
C LEU A 22 -2.28 -29.42 -6.70
N TRP A 23 -2.68 -30.32 -5.80
CA TRP A 23 -3.84 -30.13 -4.93
C TRP A 23 -3.65 -28.94 -3.97
N GLY A 24 -2.49 -28.80 -3.33
CA GLY A 24 -2.17 -27.66 -2.47
C GLY A 24 -2.13 -26.32 -3.22
N PHE A 25 -1.60 -26.29 -4.43
CA PHE A 25 -1.62 -25.11 -5.31
C PHE A 25 -3.03 -24.79 -5.82
N TYR A 26 -3.84 -25.80 -6.15
CA TYR A 26 -5.25 -25.60 -6.49
C TYR A 26 -6.03 -25.02 -5.30
N ARG A 27 -5.83 -25.55 -4.09
CA ARG A 27 -6.41 -25.00 -2.86
C ARG A 27 -5.89 -23.59 -2.54
N LEU A 28 -4.64 -23.25 -2.86
CA LEU A 28 -4.14 -21.87 -2.79
C LEU A 28 -4.91 -20.94 -3.75
N TYR A 29 -5.13 -21.36 -5.00
CA TYR A 29 -5.99 -20.64 -5.94
C TYR A 29 -7.44 -20.52 -5.41
N LEU A 30 -8.00 -21.58 -4.83
CA LEU A 30 -9.33 -21.56 -4.20
C LEU A 30 -9.43 -20.57 -3.03
N ARG A 31 -8.31 -20.25 -2.36
CA ARG A 31 -8.23 -19.23 -1.29
C ARG A 31 -8.11 -17.82 -1.87
N VAL A 32 -7.18 -17.59 -2.81
CA VAL A 32 -6.97 -16.25 -3.41
C VAL A 32 -8.23 -15.76 -4.14
N ARG A 33 -8.93 -16.64 -4.87
CA ARG A 33 -10.19 -16.29 -5.57
C ARG A 33 -11.37 -15.93 -4.65
N ARG A 34 -11.24 -16.03 -3.31
CA ARG A 34 -12.33 -15.69 -2.38
C ARG A 34 -12.49 -14.21 -2.15
N GLY A 35 -11.42 -13.42 -2.37
CA GLY A 35 -11.45 -11.97 -2.29
C GLY A 35 -12.32 -11.35 -3.38
N ALA A 36 -12.78 -10.12 -3.13
CA ALA A 36 -13.69 -9.40 -4.00
C ALA A 36 -13.11 -9.17 -5.42
N PRO A 37 -13.97 -8.96 -6.44
CA PRO A 37 -13.52 -8.57 -7.77
C PRO A 37 -12.72 -7.26 -7.73
N ALA A 38 -11.54 -7.25 -8.34
CA ALA A 38 -10.73 -6.04 -8.37
C ALA A 38 -11.46 -4.88 -9.08
N THR A 39 -11.44 -3.70 -8.45
CA THR A 39 -12.03 -2.48 -8.99
C THR A 39 -11.27 -2.01 -10.23
N GLU A 40 -9.94 -2.08 -10.19
CA GLU A 40 -9.04 -1.71 -11.27
C GLU A 40 -8.75 -2.87 -12.25
N ARG A 41 -8.29 -2.51 -13.46
CA ARG A 41 -7.86 -3.50 -14.47
C ARG A 41 -6.54 -4.15 -14.02
N ARG A 42 -6.56 -5.48 -13.87
CA ARG A 42 -5.39 -6.31 -13.50
C ARG A 42 -4.91 -7.25 -14.64
N PHE A 43 -5.69 -7.43 -15.70
CA PHE A 43 -5.47 -8.41 -16.79
C PHE A 43 -5.27 -7.78 -18.18
N ASP A 44 -5.29 -6.46 -18.29
CA ASP A 44 -5.00 -5.68 -19.49
C ASP A 44 -3.52 -5.77 -19.91
N LEU A 45 -3.21 -5.65 -21.20
CA LEU A 45 -1.83 -5.67 -21.74
C LEU A 45 -0.97 -6.86 -21.23
N PRO A 46 -1.46 -8.12 -21.25
CA PRO A 46 -0.82 -9.25 -20.55
C PRO A 46 0.63 -9.51 -20.99
N GLY A 47 0.96 -9.36 -22.28
CA GLY A 47 2.34 -9.52 -22.77
C GLY A 47 3.32 -8.51 -22.16
N ARG A 48 2.89 -7.24 -21.99
CA ARG A 48 3.69 -6.21 -21.31
C ARG A 48 3.83 -6.51 -19.82
N ARG A 49 2.74 -6.89 -19.15
CA ARG A 49 2.75 -7.27 -17.73
C ARG A 49 3.70 -8.44 -17.45
N ILE A 50 3.72 -9.46 -18.30
CA ILE A 50 4.63 -10.60 -18.20
C ILE A 50 6.08 -10.16 -18.43
N LEU A 51 6.35 -9.31 -19.43
CA LEU A 51 7.69 -8.78 -19.69
C LEU A 51 8.21 -7.92 -18.52
N ASP A 52 7.37 -7.04 -17.97
CA ASP A 52 7.69 -6.24 -16.79
C ASP A 52 7.88 -7.12 -15.55
N ALA A 53 7.09 -8.18 -15.37
CA ALA A 53 7.27 -9.16 -14.29
C ALA A 53 8.59 -9.96 -14.41
N VAL A 54 8.96 -10.38 -15.62
CA VAL A 54 10.25 -11.03 -15.91
C VAL A 54 11.40 -10.06 -15.65
N ARG A 55 11.32 -8.81 -16.13
CA ARG A 55 12.31 -7.76 -15.89
C ARG A 55 12.52 -7.50 -14.39
N VAL A 56 11.44 -7.28 -13.63
CA VAL A 56 11.52 -7.02 -12.18
C VAL A 56 12.08 -8.22 -11.43
N SER A 57 11.69 -9.45 -11.83
CA SER A 57 12.22 -10.68 -11.23
C SER A 57 13.73 -10.84 -11.48
N LEU A 58 14.18 -10.64 -12.73
CA LEU A 58 15.58 -10.85 -13.12
C LEU A 58 16.52 -9.71 -12.67
N THR A 59 16.04 -8.47 -12.59
CA THR A 59 16.85 -7.34 -12.07
C THR A 59 16.89 -7.29 -10.55
N GLN A 60 15.87 -7.83 -9.86
CA GLN A 60 15.67 -7.69 -8.41
C GLN A 60 15.78 -6.24 -7.90
N GLU A 61 15.44 -5.23 -8.74
CA GLU A 61 15.77 -3.82 -8.50
C GLU A 61 15.42 -3.32 -7.08
N ARG A 62 14.19 -3.58 -6.62
CA ARG A 62 13.70 -3.21 -5.28
C ARG A 62 14.37 -3.98 -4.14
N THR A 63 14.84 -5.20 -4.39
CA THR A 63 15.62 -5.98 -3.42
C THR A 63 16.95 -5.28 -3.15
N PHE A 64 17.64 -4.73 -4.16
CA PHE A 64 18.93 -4.09 -3.94
C PHE A 64 18.86 -2.74 -3.20
N ARG A 65 17.83 -1.91 -3.43
CA ARG A 65 17.65 -0.51 -2.93
C ARG A 65 17.88 -0.19 -1.43
N ARG A 66 18.08 -1.15 -0.51
CA ARG A 66 18.16 -0.85 0.96
C ARG A 66 19.04 -1.73 1.84
N ARG A 67 19.30 -2.99 1.48
CA ARG A 67 20.02 -3.95 2.35
C ARG A 67 21.09 -4.70 1.53
N THR A 68 21.94 -3.98 0.81
CA THR A 68 22.80 -4.47 -0.29
C THR A 68 23.50 -5.81 -0.01
N VAL A 69 24.22 -5.95 1.10
CA VAL A 69 24.91 -7.20 1.47
C VAL A 69 23.96 -8.39 1.59
N ILE A 70 22.80 -8.19 2.22
CA ILE A 70 21.76 -9.22 2.37
C ILE A 70 21.11 -9.53 1.02
N SER A 71 20.99 -8.53 0.14
CA SER A 71 20.50 -8.70 -1.23
C SER A 71 21.47 -9.46 -2.12
N VAL A 72 22.79 -9.27 -1.96
CA VAL A 72 23.82 -10.08 -2.64
C VAL A 72 23.73 -11.54 -2.22
N LEU A 73 23.70 -11.82 -0.91
CA LEU A 73 23.53 -13.19 -0.38
C LEU A 73 22.21 -13.84 -0.84
N HIS A 74 21.13 -13.07 -0.91
CA HIS A 74 19.85 -13.51 -1.48
C HIS A 74 19.95 -13.77 -2.99
N SER A 75 20.71 -12.96 -3.73
CA SER A 75 20.86 -13.10 -5.18
C SER A 75 21.59 -14.38 -5.58
N PHE A 76 22.55 -14.84 -4.79
CA PHE A 76 23.19 -16.16 -4.97
C PHE A 76 22.16 -17.29 -4.89
N ILE A 77 21.25 -17.23 -3.90
CA ILE A 77 20.13 -18.18 -3.79
C ILE A 77 19.20 -18.02 -5.00
N PHE A 78 18.75 -16.80 -5.33
CA PHE A 78 17.81 -16.57 -6.43
C PHE A 78 18.33 -17.04 -7.79
N TYR A 79 19.49 -16.55 -8.25
CA TYR A 79 20.01 -16.91 -9.57
C TYR A 79 20.42 -18.39 -9.63
N GLY A 80 20.91 -18.96 -8.52
CA GLY A 80 21.10 -20.40 -8.41
C GLY A 80 19.80 -21.18 -8.57
N PHE A 81 18.73 -20.82 -7.83
CA PHE A 81 17.42 -21.49 -7.97
C PHE A 81 16.76 -21.30 -9.35
N VAL A 82 16.94 -20.15 -10.00
CA VAL A 82 16.51 -19.92 -11.39
C VAL A 82 17.26 -20.83 -12.36
N PHE A 83 18.59 -20.93 -12.26
CA PHE A 83 19.36 -21.85 -13.08
C PHE A 83 19.06 -23.32 -12.77
N TYR A 84 18.75 -23.63 -11.50
CA TYR A 84 18.33 -24.96 -11.07
C TYR A 84 17.00 -25.41 -11.65
N LEU A 85 16.18 -24.53 -12.24
CA LEU A 85 15.05 -24.98 -13.07
C LEU A 85 15.54 -25.81 -14.28
N LEU A 86 16.68 -25.44 -14.86
CA LEU A 86 17.35 -26.23 -15.91
C LEU A 86 18.09 -27.42 -15.32
N VAL A 87 18.85 -27.25 -14.22
CA VAL A 87 19.62 -28.35 -13.60
C VAL A 87 18.71 -29.50 -13.17
N ASN A 88 17.57 -29.20 -12.53
CA ASN A 88 16.64 -30.24 -12.09
C ASN A 88 15.99 -31.01 -13.28
N VAL A 89 15.82 -30.36 -14.44
CA VAL A 89 15.36 -31.02 -15.68
C VAL A 89 16.47 -31.92 -16.23
N VAL A 90 17.72 -31.44 -16.29
CA VAL A 90 18.88 -32.21 -16.75
C VAL A 90 19.13 -33.42 -15.84
N ASP A 91 19.23 -33.24 -14.52
CA ASP A 91 19.43 -34.31 -13.55
C ASP A 91 18.31 -35.37 -13.67
N GLY A 92 17.06 -34.93 -13.89
CA GLY A 92 15.93 -35.82 -14.17
C GLY A 92 16.10 -36.64 -15.46
N LEU A 93 16.55 -36.02 -16.55
CA LEU A 93 16.85 -36.71 -17.81
C LEU A 93 18.03 -37.69 -17.66
N GLU A 94 19.09 -37.33 -16.93
CA GLU A 94 20.19 -38.24 -16.60
C GLU A 94 19.74 -39.41 -15.74
N GLY A 95 18.72 -39.24 -14.90
CA GLY A 95 18.13 -40.31 -14.08
C GLY A 95 17.38 -41.36 -14.89
N TYR A 96 16.56 -40.93 -15.85
CA TYR A 96 15.71 -41.84 -16.63
C TYR A 96 16.36 -42.34 -17.94
N LEU A 97 17.16 -41.52 -18.60
CA LEU A 97 17.73 -41.78 -19.92
C LEU A 97 19.24 -42.08 -19.86
N ARG A 98 19.78 -42.56 -20.98
CA ARG A 98 21.22 -42.59 -21.25
C ARG A 98 21.65 -41.24 -21.83
N PHE A 99 21.45 -40.20 -21.03
CA PHE A 99 21.79 -38.81 -21.30
C PHE A 99 22.81 -38.33 -20.26
N THR A 100 23.72 -37.45 -20.65
CA THR A 100 24.62 -36.68 -19.79
C THR A 100 25.09 -35.44 -20.53
N ILE A 101 25.35 -34.34 -19.83
CA ILE A 101 25.96 -33.14 -20.42
C ILE A 101 27.48 -33.21 -20.20
N SER A 102 28.22 -33.55 -21.26
CA SER A 102 29.69 -33.54 -21.26
C SER A 102 30.26 -32.14 -21.52
N SER A 103 31.38 -31.83 -20.86
CA SER A 103 32.14 -30.59 -21.03
C SER A 103 33.06 -30.58 -22.27
N GLU A 104 33.00 -31.61 -23.12
CA GLU A 104 33.71 -31.67 -24.42
C GLU A 104 33.33 -30.52 -25.39
N ASN A 105 32.16 -29.92 -25.22
CA ASN A 105 31.67 -28.81 -26.06
C ASN A 105 31.43 -27.54 -25.21
N PRO A 106 31.57 -26.33 -25.80
CA PRO A 106 31.48 -25.07 -25.03
C PRO A 106 30.16 -24.86 -24.28
N LEU A 107 29.03 -25.36 -24.79
CA LEU A 107 27.72 -25.21 -24.14
C LEU A 107 27.59 -26.14 -22.92
N GLY A 108 28.07 -27.38 -23.04
CA GLY A 108 28.12 -28.33 -21.93
C GLY A 108 29.11 -27.89 -20.84
N ALA A 109 30.28 -27.41 -21.24
CA ALA A 109 31.29 -26.83 -20.35
C ALA A 109 30.74 -25.61 -19.59
N ALA A 110 30.08 -24.68 -20.29
CA ALA A 110 29.43 -23.52 -19.66
C ALA A 110 28.28 -23.93 -18.73
N TYR A 111 27.44 -24.89 -19.12
CA TYR A 111 26.38 -25.44 -18.27
C TYR A 111 26.95 -26.05 -16.98
N ASN A 112 27.95 -26.93 -17.09
CA ASN A 112 28.56 -27.62 -15.96
C ASN A 112 29.27 -26.64 -15.02
N LEU A 113 29.99 -25.64 -15.56
CA LEU A 113 30.63 -24.59 -14.77
C LEU A 113 29.61 -23.70 -14.05
N LEU A 114 28.55 -23.27 -14.72
CA LEU A 114 27.48 -22.51 -14.08
C LEU A 114 26.76 -23.35 -13.01
N ALA A 115 26.49 -24.63 -13.27
CA ALA A 115 25.88 -25.54 -12.31
C ALA A 115 26.74 -25.70 -11.06
N ASP A 116 28.04 -25.94 -11.22
CA ASP A 116 28.99 -26.11 -10.11
C ASP A 116 29.17 -24.81 -9.30
N VAL A 117 29.51 -23.70 -9.95
CA VAL A 117 29.72 -22.39 -9.30
C VAL A 117 28.45 -21.94 -8.57
N LEU A 118 27.26 -22.03 -9.20
CA LEU A 118 26.02 -21.63 -8.55
C LEU A 118 25.62 -22.57 -7.41
N SER A 119 25.94 -23.87 -7.48
CA SER A 119 25.72 -24.80 -6.35
C SER A 119 26.40 -24.27 -5.07
N PHE A 120 27.67 -23.89 -5.17
CA PHE A 120 28.46 -23.43 -4.03
C PHE A 120 28.08 -22.02 -3.59
N LEU A 121 27.70 -21.12 -4.51
CA LEU A 121 27.16 -19.81 -4.15
C LEU A 121 25.81 -19.90 -3.41
N VAL A 122 24.92 -20.84 -3.77
CA VAL A 122 23.66 -21.08 -3.03
C VAL A 122 23.95 -21.62 -1.63
N LEU A 123 24.86 -22.58 -1.48
CA LEU A 123 25.26 -23.12 -0.18
C LEU A 123 25.90 -22.03 0.71
N PHE A 124 26.80 -21.22 0.17
CA PHE A 124 27.36 -20.07 0.87
C PHE A 124 26.28 -19.06 1.27
N GLY A 125 25.39 -18.71 0.34
CA GLY A 125 24.29 -17.77 0.58
C GLY A 125 23.33 -18.22 1.69
N VAL A 126 22.89 -19.49 1.69
CA VAL A 126 22.00 -20.01 2.73
C VAL A 126 22.71 -20.11 4.08
N VAL A 127 23.96 -20.59 4.12
CA VAL A 127 24.74 -20.68 5.38
C VAL A 127 24.99 -19.29 5.96
N ALA A 128 25.40 -18.31 5.14
CA ALA A 128 25.61 -16.93 5.58
C ALA A 128 24.30 -16.29 6.12
N LEU A 129 23.16 -16.51 5.45
CA LEU A 129 21.86 -16.00 5.93
C LEU A 129 21.34 -16.72 7.18
N VAL A 130 21.63 -18.02 7.37
CA VAL A 130 21.34 -18.76 8.60
C VAL A 130 22.22 -18.25 9.76
N ILE A 131 23.52 -18.08 9.52
CA ILE A 131 24.44 -17.50 10.51
C ILE A 131 23.95 -16.11 10.93
N ARG A 132 23.59 -15.27 9.96
CA ARG A 132 23.03 -13.94 10.22
C ARG A 132 21.69 -13.98 10.97
N ARG A 133 20.88 -15.01 10.76
CA ARG A 133 19.56 -15.15 11.39
C ARG A 133 19.64 -15.62 12.84
N LEU A 134 20.61 -16.47 13.18
CA LEU A 134 20.70 -17.14 14.47
C LEU A 134 21.77 -16.52 15.39
N PHE A 135 22.92 -16.13 14.85
CA PHE A 135 24.10 -15.72 15.63
C PHE A 135 24.43 -14.22 15.53
N THR A 136 24.06 -13.53 14.44
CA THR A 136 24.22 -12.06 14.32
C THR A 136 22.91 -11.31 13.99
N PRO A 137 21.81 -11.52 14.73
CA PRO A 137 20.54 -10.84 14.49
C PRO A 137 20.64 -9.33 14.78
N SER A 138 20.24 -8.48 13.83
CA SER A 138 20.19 -7.03 14.06
C SER A 138 19.08 -6.66 15.05
N ARG A 139 19.26 -5.54 15.77
CA ARG A 139 18.20 -4.94 16.60
C ARG A 139 16.92 -4.62 15.81
N ARG A 140 17.00 -4.48 14.47
CA ARG A 140 15.86 -4.24 13.55
C ARG A 140 15.30 -5.51 12.88
N ASP A 141 15.92 -6.68 13.04
CA ASP A 141 15.52 -7.88 12.31
C ASP A 141 14.33 -8.60 12.97
N PHE A 142 13.19 -8.64 12.26
CA PHE A 142 12.00 -9.45 12.60
C PHE A 142 11.41 -9.20 14.01
N ARG A 143 11.70 -8.05 14.60
CA ARG A 143 11.04 -7.55 15.81
C ARG A 143 9.84 -6.68 15.41
N PHE A 144 8.80 -6.69 16.23
CA PHE A 144 7.60 -5.86 16.11
C PHE A 144 7.51 -4.94 17.35
N SER A 145 6.65 -3.92 17.33
CA SER A 145 6.35 -3.18 18.58
C SER A 145 5.56 -4.09 19.52
N GLU A 146 5.67 -3.88 20.84
CA GLU A 146 4.84 -4.59 21.83
C GLU A 146 3.34 -4.29 21.63
N LYS A 147 3.03 -3.13 21.04
CA LYS A 147 1.67 -2.74 20.62
C LYS A 147 1.20 -3.36 19.29
N THR A 148 2.10 -3.93 18.49
CA THR A 148 1.74 -4.50 17.18
C THR A 148 0.91 -5.76 17.38
N LEU A 149 -0.30 -5.79 16.81
CA LEU A 149 -1.12 -6.99 16.79
C LEU A 149 -0.41 -8.11 16.02
N LEU A 150 -0.22 -9.25 16.67
CA LEU A 150 0.40 -10.45 16.10
C LEU A 150 -0.51 -11.65 16.27
N HIS A 151 -0.79 -12.33 15.16
CA HIS A 151 -1.52 -13.59 15.10
C HIS A 151 -0.88 -14.64 16.04
N PRO A 152 -1.66 -15.48 16.74
CA PRO A 152 -1.13 -16.43 17.73
C PRO A 152 0.03 -17.33 17.24
N LEU A 153 0.03 -17.75 15.97
CA LEU A 153 1.14 -18.54 15.41
C LEU A 153 2.48 -17.80 15.44
N LEU A 154 2.48 -16.47 15.26
CA LEU A 154 3.71 -15.67 15.27
C LEU A 154 4.32 -15.57 16.66
N LYS A 155 3.47 -15.46 17.70
CA LYS A 155 3.88 -15.51 19.11
C LYS A 155 4.54 -16.86 19.44
N ASN A 156 4.06 -17.94 18.81
CA ASN A 156 4.63 -19.29 18.91
C ASN A 156 5.83 -19.54 17.96
N ASN A 157 6.64 -18.51 17.69
CA ASN A 157 7.89 -18.56 16.91
C ASN A 157 7.78 -19.13 15.48
N TYR A 158 6.59 -19.16 14.85
CA TYR A 158 6.38 -19.76 13.53
C TYR A 158 7.37 -19.24 12.46
N ILE A 159 7.67 -17.94 12.45
CA ILE A 159 8.64 -17.32 11.50
C ILE A 159 10.02 -17.98 11.61
N GLN A 160 10.48 -18.28 12.83
CA GLN A 160 11.78 -18.93 13.03
C GLN A 160 11.74 -20.38 12.54
N ARG A 161 10.69 -21.13 12.91
CA ARG A 161 10.49 -22.53 12.49
C ARG A 161 10.43 -22.68 10.97
N ASP A 162 9.59 -21.89 10.30
CA ASP A 162 9.47 -21.86 8.83
C ASP A 162 10.78 -21.42 8.17
N SER A 163 11.54 -20.51 8.80
CA SER A 163 12.89 -20.15 8.32
C SER A 163 13.91 -21.29 8.43
N LEU A 164 13.88 -22.08 9.50
CA LEU A 164 14.75 -23.23 9.69
C LEU A 164 14.41 -24.37 8.72
N ILE A 165 13.12 -24.70 8.57
CA ILE A 165 12.67 -25.74 7.62
C ILE A 165 13.06 -25.37 6.18
N VAL A 166 12.83 -24.12 5.77
CA VAL A 166 13.27 -23.57 4.48
C VAL A 166 14.79 -23.70 4.29
N SER A 167 15.58 -23.31 5.28
CA SER A 167 17.04 -23.30 5.14
C SER A 167 17.62 -24.72 5.14
N ALA A 168 17.05 -25.62 5.93
CA ALA A 168 17.38 -27.05 5.92
C ALA A 168 17.02 -27.70 4.58
N PHE A 169 15.87 -27.37 3.98
CA PHE A 169 15.50 -27.82 2.64
C PHE A 169 16.51 -27.36 1.59
N ILE A 170 16.84 -26.06 1.53
CA ILE A 170 17.81 -25.53 0.56
C ILE A 170 19.17 -26.22 0.71
N PHE A 171 19.67 -26.29 1.96
CA PHE A 171 20.97 -26.92 2.25
C PHE A 171 20.99 -28.41 1.89
N PHE A 172 19.94 -29.16 2.21
CA PHE A 172 19.84 -30.58 1.89
C PHE A 172 19.68 -30.83 0.38
N HIS A 173 18.81 -30.07 -0.30
CA HIS A 173 18.60 -30.16 -1.75
C HIS A 173 19.90 -29.93 -2.53
N VAL A 174 20.53 -28.77 -2.30
CA VAL A 174 21.73 -28.35 -3.03
C VAL A 174 22.95 -29.16 -2.60
N GLY A 175 23.10 -29.44 -1.30
CA GLY A 175 24.19 -30.25 -0.76
C GLY A 175 24.14 -31.70 -1.26
N SER A 176 22.96 -32.31 -1.35
CA SER A 176 22.81 -33.65 -1.94
C SER A 176 23.18 -33.66 -3.42
N ARG A 177 22.78 -32.63 -4.17
CA ARG A 177 23.17 -32.47 -5.58
C ARG A 177 24.70 -32.38 -5.71
N VAL A 178 25.36 -31.55 -4.90
CA VAL A 178 26.83 -31.41 -4.89
C VAL A 178 27.52 -32.73 -4.56
N LEU A 179 27.07 -33.48 -3.54
CA LEU A 179 27.67 -34.77 -3.17
C LEU A 179 27.47 -35.83 -4.26
N GLY A 180 26.29 -35.93 -4.85
CA GLY A 180 26.04 -36.85 -5.98
C GLY A 180 26.84 -36.50 -7.23
N ASN A 181 26.99 -35.20 -7.52
CA ASN A 181 27.75 -34.71 -8.66
C ASN A 181 29.27 -34.90 -8.46
N ALA A 182 29.79 -34.64 -7.25
CA ALA A 182 31.17 -34.93 -6.89
C ALA A 182 31.50 -36.44 -7.02
N ALA A 183 30.59 -37.33 -6.63
CA ALA A 183 30.73 -38.78 -6.84
C ALA A 183 30.63 -39.19 -8.33
N LYS A 184 29.80 -38.51 -9.13
CA LYS A 184 29.76 -38.65 -10.60
C LYS A 184 31.11 -38.28 -11.22
N VAL A 185 31.62 -37.08 -10.91
CA VAL A 185 32.85 -36.53 -11.47
C VAL A 185 34.07 -37.39 -11.15
N VAL A 186 34.18 -37.94 -9.93
CA VAL A 186 35.24 -38.89 -9.57
C VAL A 186 35.14 -40.20 -10.37
N ALA A 187 33.93 -40.74 -10.56
CA ALA A 187 33.72 -41.96 -11.35
C ALA A 187 33.99 -41.76 -12.86
N GLU A 188 33.90 -40.52 -13.34
CA GLU A 188 34.06 -40.16 -14.77
C GLU A 188 35.46 -39.58 -15.08
N GLY A 189 36.37 -39.53 -14.08
CA GLY A 189 37.79 -39.18 -14.27
C GLY A 189 38.18 -37.73 -13.96
N GLY A 190 37.23 -36.91 -13.48
CA GLY A 190 37.40 -35.47 -13.25
C GLY A 190 36.95 -34.62 -14.43
N ASP A 191 36.50 -33.39 -14.16
CA ASP A 191 36.10 -32.42 -15.19
C ASP A 191 36.59 -31.02 -14.81
N ALA A 192 37.50 -30.45 -15.60
CA ALA A 192 38.09 -29.13 -15.34
C ALA A 192 37.04 -27.99 -15.22
N PHE A 193 35.86 -28.15 -15.82
CA PHE A 193 34.77 -27.18 -15.74
C PHE A 193 33.90 -27.34 -14.47
N GLN A 194 34.18 -28.31 -13.61
CA GLN A 194 33.48 -28.52 -12.33
C GLN A 194 34.45 -28.47 -11.13
N PRO A 195 35.17 -27.35 -10.93
CA PRO A 195 36.29 -27.25 -10.00
C PRO A 195 35.93 -27.54 -8.54
N PHE A 196 34.73 -27.16 -8.08
CA PHE A 196 34.30 -27.40 -6.71
C PHE A 196 33.81 -28.84 -6.51
N SER A 197 33.09 -29.40 -7.48
CA SER A 197 32.75 -30.84 -7.47
C SER A 197 33.99 -31.74 -7.56
N ASN A 198 35.04 -31.35 -8.30
CA ASN A 198 36.36 -32.01 -8.24
C ASN A 198 36.96 -31.95 -6.83
N ALA A 199 36.96 -30.77 -6.20
CA ALA A 199 37.57 -30.57 -4.88
C ALA A 199 36.85 -31.39 -3.79
N VAL A 200 35.51 -31.38 -3.78
CA VAL A 200 34.72 -32.22 -2.86
C VAL A 200 34.86 -33.70 -3.19
N GLY A 201 34.87 -34.07 -4.48
CA GLY A 201 35.00 -35.46 -4.92
C GLY A 201 36.35 -36.07 -4.56
N SER A 202 37.44 -35.37 -4.85
CA SER A 202 38.79 -35.81 -4.49
C SER A 202 39.01 -35.86 -2.97
N ALA A 203 38.37 -34.97 -2.20
CA ALA A 203 38.47 -34.97 -0.73
C ALA A 203 37.64 -36.06 -0.04
N LEU A 204 36.45 -36.41 -0.56
CA LEU A 204 35.49 -37.31 0.12
C LEU A 204 35.35 -38.70 -0.52
N PHE A 205 35.63 -38.83 -1.82
CA PHE A 205 35.27 -40.01 -2.60
C PHE A 205 36.44 -40.65 -3.38
N ALA A 206 37.64 -40.08 -3.34
CA ALA A 206 38.84 -40.69 -3.92
C ALA A 206 39.12 -42.07 -3.30
N GLY A 207 39.39 -43.07 -4.15
CA GLY A 207 39.66 -44.45 -3.72
C GLY A 207 38.44 -45.25 -3.26
N LEU A 208 37.22 -44.69 -3.32
CA LEU A 208 35.99 -45.47 -3.13
C LEU A 208 35.71 -46.39 -4.33
N SER A 209 35.03 -47.51 -4.05
CA SER A 209 34.58 -48.44 -5.09
C SER A 209 33.46 -47.86 -5.96
N GLU A 210 33.33 -48.33 -7.20
CA GLU A 210 32.27 -47.93 -8.13
C GLU A 210 30.86 -48.09 -7.54
N SER A 211 30.62 -49.13 -6.73
CA SER A 211 29.35 -49.36 -6.05
C SER A 211 29.07 -48.32 -4.95
N SER A 212 30.11 -47.86 -4.24
CA SER A 212 30.01 -46.75 -3.28
C SER A 212 29.73 -45.42 -4.01
N LEU A 213 30.42 -45.16 -5.13
CA LEU A 213 30.20 -43.97 -5.96
C LEU A 213 28.79 -43.95 -6.55
N LEU A 214 28.30 -45.10 -7.04
CA LEU A 214 26.91 -45.27 -7.50
C LEU A 214 25.91 -45.01 -6.35
N GLY A 215 26.20 -45.48 -5.14
CA GLY A 215 25.41 -45.19 -3.94
C GLY A 215 25.28 -43.69 -3.68
N TRP A 216 26.38 -42.94 -3.75
CA TRP A 216 26.37 -41.48 -3.60
C TRP A 216 25.67 -40.76 -4.75
N ARG A 217 25.78 -41.24 -6.00
CA ARG A 217 25.00 -40.71 -7.14
C ARG A 217 23.49 -40.90 -6.94
N ILE A 218 23.06 -42.08 -6.46
CA ILE A 218 21.66 -42.37 -6.14
C ILE A 218 21.16 -41.51 -4.97
N PHE A 219 21.96 -41.39 -3.90
CA PHE A 219 21.66 -40.49 -2.78
C PHE A 219 21.49 -39.05 -3.26
N GLY A 220 22.42 -38.55 -4.08
CA GLY A 220 22.37 -37.18 -4.58
C GLY A 220 21.13 -36.90 -5.44
N PHE A 221 20.75 -37.84 -6.32
CA PHE A 221 19.53 -37.73 -7.11
C PHE A 221 18.27 -37.66 -6.23
N TRP A 222 18.13 -38.56 -5.25
CA TRP A 222 16.98 -38.59 -4.34
C TRP A 222 16.97 -37.40 -3.37
N GLY A 223 18.12 -36.99 -2.84
CA GLY A 223 18.25 -35.84 -1.96
C GLY A 223 18.02 -34.51 -2.71
N ALA A 224 18.41 -34.41 -3.98
CA ALA A 224 18.13 -33.25 -4.81
C ALA A 224 16.68 -33.21 -5.28
N LEU A 225 16.28 -34.08 -6.21
CA LEU A 225 14.97 -34.01 -6.87
C LEU A 225 13.83 -34.51 -5.98
N GLY A 226 14.11 -35.53 -5.16
CA GLY A 226 13.13 -36.06 -4.21
C GLY A 226 12.78 -35.09 -3.09
N SER A 227 13.73 -34.26 -2.62
CA SER A 227 13.40 -33.20 -1.66
C SER A 227 12.59 -32.06 -2.30
N VAL A 228 12.88 -31.66 -3.55
CA VAL A 228 12.05 -30.68 -4.29
C VAL A 228 10.62 -31.19 -4.43
N LEU A 229 10.45 -32.44 -4.82
CA LEU A 229 9.15 -33.09 -4.96
C LEU A 229 8.40 -33.21 -3.63
N LEU A 230 9.08 -33.48 -2.51
CA LEU A 230 8.48 -33.46 -1.18
C LEU A 230 8.06 -32.03 -0.78
N PHE A 231 8.94 -31.06 -1.01
CA PHE A 231 8.70 -29.65 -0.68
C PHE A 231 7.61 -29.03 -1.57
N LEU A 232 7.33 -29.59 -2.76
CA LEU A 232 6.21 -29.21 -3.64
C LEU A 232 4.85 -29.35 -2.94
N ALA A 233 4.66 -30.36 -2.10
CA ALA A 233 3.46 -30.52 -1.28
C ALA A 233 3.40 -29.55 -0.09
N TYR A 234 4.54 -29.02 0.35
CA TYR A 234 4.66 -28.13 1.51
C TYR A 234 4.60 -26.64 1.13
N PHE A 235 5.14 -26.25 -0.03
CA PHE A 235 5.19 -24.89 -0.55
C PHE A 235 3.90 -24.06 -0.27
N PRO A 236 2.67 -24.53 -0.60
CA PRO A 236 1.43 -23.73 -0.50
C PRO A 236 0.99 -23.30 0.91
N PHE A 237 1.75 -23.65 1.95
CA PHE A 237 1.50 -23.30 3.34
C PHE A 237 2.66 -22.53 4.00
N THR A 238 3.78 -22.30 3.30
CA THR A 238 5.01 -21.69 3.83
C THR A 238 5.18 -20.23 3.42
N LYS A 239 6.16 -19.51 3.98
CA LYS A 239 6.69 -18.28 3.37
C LYS A 239 7.34 -18.52 2.00
N HIS A 240 7.79 -19.74 1.71
CA HIS A 240 8.57 -20.03 0.51
C HIS A 240 7.74 -20.02 -0.78
N ILE A 241 6.41 -20.08 -0.67
CA ILE A 241 5.46 -19.87 -1.77
C ILE A 241 5.70 -18.56 -2.57
N HIS A 242 6.37 -17.57 -1.97
CA HIS A 242 6.73 -16.31 -2.61
C HIS A 242 7.47 -16.46 -3.96
N ILE A 243 8.22 -17.56 -4.18
CA ILE A 243 8.95 -17.80 -5.44
C ILE A 243 7.99 -17.95 -6.64
N PHE A 244 6.76 -18.43 -6.37
CA PHE A 244 5.67 -18.50 -7.35
C PHE A 244 4.78 -17.25 -7.31
N MET A 245 4.51 -16.72 -6.11
CA MET A 245 3.52 -15.65 -5.93
C MET A 245 4.04 -14.25 -6.26
N ALA A 246 5.33 -13.97 -6.06
CA ALA A 246 5.89 -12.65 -6.38
C ALA A 246 5.92 -12.35 -7.90
N PRO A 247 6.32 -13.27 -8.80
CA PRO A 247 6.18 -13.06 -10.25
C PRO A 247 4.72 -12.84 -10.68
N LEU A 248 3.77 -13.54 -10.06
CA LEU A 248 2.33 -13.31 -10.27
C LEU A 248 1.92 -11.91 -9.78
N ASN A 249 2.39 -11.48 -8.62
CA ASN A 249 2.07 -10.15 -8.09
C ASN A 249 2.63 -9.02 -8.95
N TYR A 250 3.85 -9.17 -9.50
CA TYR A 250 4.39 -8.23 -10.49
C TYR A 250 3.52 -8.16 -11.76
N THR A 251 2.97 -9.31 -12.20
CA THR A 251 2.09 -9.38 -13.37
C THR A 251 0.77 -8.64 -13.10
N PHE A 252 0.16 -8.84 -11.93
CA PHE A 252 -1.15 -8.27 -11.55
C PHE A 252 -1.07 -6.93 -10.80
N LYS A 253 0.12 -6.34 -10.70
CA LYS A 253 0.40 -5.02 -10.11
C LYS A 253 -0.49 -3.92 -10.70
N ARG A 254 -0.91 -2.95 -9.86
CA ARG A 254 -1.58 -1.73 -10.32
C ARG A 254 -0.76 -0.95 -11.35
N PRO A 255 -1.40 -0.34 -12.38
CA PRO A 255 -0.72 0.53 -13.34
C PRO A 255 -0.44 1.93 -12.76
N VAL A 256 -1.18 2.35 -11.73
CA VAL A 256 -1.08 3.68 -11.11
C VAL A 256 -0.14 3.72 -9.90
N GLY A 257 0.31 4.92 -9.53
CA GLY A 257 1.12 5.16 -8.34
C GLY A 257 0.35 4.97 -7.02
N SER A 258 1.08 4.81 -5.92
CA SER A 258 0.50 4.56 -4.59
C SER A 258 -0.32 5.72 -4.01
N GLY A 259 -0.26 6.92 -4.60
CA GLY A 259 -1.03 8.09 -4.17
C GLY A 259 -2.46 8.13 -4.71
N VAL A 260 -2.79 7.27 -5.68
CA VAL A 260 -4.13 7.10 -6.23
C VAL A 260 -4.79 5.94 -5.48
N LEU A 261 -5.91 6.18 -4.81
CA LEU A 261 -6.77 5.13 -4.25
C LEU A 261 -7.66 4.49 -5.34
N PRO A 262 -7.97 3.18 -5.26
CA PRO A 262 -8.94 2.56 -6.14
C PRO A 262 -10.36 3.16 -5.97
N PRO A 263 -11.13 3.30 -7.06
CA PRO A 263 -12.49 3.82 -7.01
C PRO A 263 -13.42 2.83 -6.30
N MET A 264 -14.23 3.33 -5.36
CA MET A 264 -15.33 2.53 -4.80
C MET A 264 -16.43 2.34 -5.84
N LYS A 265 -16.56 1.13 -6.37
CA LYS A 265 -17.70 0.71 -7.20
C LYS A 265 -18.89 0.41 -6.31
N GLY A 266 -20.10 0.59 -6.84
CA GLY A 266 -21.32 0.19 -6.16
C GLY A 266 -21.72 1.08 -4.99
N LEU A 267 -21.19 2.32 -4.87
CA LEU A 267 -21.44 3.17 -3.70
C LEU A 267 -22.91 3.58 -3.58
N GLU A 268 -23.57 3.90 -4.70
CA GLU A 268 -24.98 4.28 -4.73
C GLU A 268 -25.85 3.05 -4.39
N GLU A 269 -25.62 1.94 -5.07
CA GLU A 269 -26.32 0.67 -4.86
C GLU A 269 -26.10 0.08 -3.46
N ALA A 270 -24.93 0.30 -2.85
CA ALA A 270 -24.62 -0.11 -1.48
C ALA A 270 -25.14 0.87 -0.42
N MET A 271 -25.46 2.12 -0.77
CA MET A 271 -26.18 3.05 0.11
C MET A 271 -27.70 2.83 0.08
N GLU A 272 -28.24 2.29 -1.02
CA GLU A 272 -29.65 1.85 -1.11
C GLU A 272 -29.90 0.46 -0.50
N ALA A 273 -28.85 -0.33 -0.24
CA ALA A 273 -28.97 -1.67 0.33
C ALA A 273 -29.36 -1.66 1.83
N GLU A 274 -30.22 -2.60 2.23
CA GLU A 274 -30.63 -2.80 3.65
C GLU A 274 -29.43 -3.11 4.58
N GLU A 275 -28.38 -3.73 4.06
CA GLU A 275 -27.08 -3.93 4.70
C GLU A 275 -25.97 -3.27 3.85
N PRO A 276 -25.54 -2.02 4.16
CA PRO A 276 -24.56 -1.31 3.35
C PRO A 276 -23.15 -1.90 3.48
N ARG A 277 -22.67 -2.58 2.43
CA ARG A 277 -21.34 -3.21 2.40
C ARG A 277 -20.29 -2.28 1.79
N LEU A 278 -19.93 -1.25 2.56
CA LEU A 278 -18.94 -0.24 2.20
C LEU A 278 -17.60 -0.50 2.89
N GLY A 279 -16.50 -0.49 2.14
CA GLY A 279 -15.18 -0.86 2.67
C GLY A 279 -15.07 -2.36 2.95
N VAL A 280 -14.24 -2.73 3.94
CA VAL A 280 -13.89 -4.12 4.26
C VAL A 280 -13.81 -4.37 5.77
N GLU A 281 -14.54 -5.38 6.25
CA GLU A 281 -14.44 -5.93 7.61
C GLU A 281 -13.71 -7.28 7.62
N LYS A 282 -13.94 -8.11 6.60
CA LYS A 282 -13.54 -9.53 6.52
C LYS A 282 -12.54 -9.82 5.40
N LEU A 283 -11.97 -11.03 5.44
CA LEU A 283 -10.88 -11.40 4.53
C LEU A 283 -11.35 -11.65 3.09
N GLU A 284 -12.56 -12.17 2.89
CA GLU A 284 -13.19 -12.33 1.56
C GLU A 284 -13.68 -11.02 0.92
N GLU A 285 -13.75 -9.93 1.66
CA GLU A 285 -14.20 -8.61 1.17
C GLU A 285 -13.03 -7.79 0.58
N LEU A 286 -11.80 -8.04 1.03
CA LEU A 286 -10.58 -7.52 0.38
C LEU A 286 -10.53 -7.97 -1.09
N GLU A 287 -10.10 -7.11 -2.03
CA GLU A 287 -9.93 -7.53 -3.44
C GLU A 287 -8.99 -8.75 -3.54
N TRP A 288 -9.21 -9.67 -4.48
CA TRP A 288 -8.37 -10.86 -4.63
C TRP A 288 -6.83 -10.63 -4.71
N PRO A 289 -6.28 -9.50 -5.25
CA PRO A 289 -4.84 -9.24 -5.19
C PRO A 289 -4.34 -9.01 -3.75
N ARG A 290 -5.20 -8.44 -2.87
CA ARG A 290 -4.89 -8.25 -1.44
C ARG A 290 -4.76 -9.58 -0.68
N LEU A 291 -5.31 -10.67 -1.21
CA LEU A 291 -5.12 -12.04 -0.71
C LEU A 291 -3.87 -12.69 -1.32
N LEU A 292 -3.51 -12.35 -2.56
CA LEU A 292 -2.26 -12.80 -3.20
C LEU A 292 -1.02 -12.25 -2.47
N ASP A 293 -1.04 -10.97 -2.10
CA ASP A 293 -0.01 -10.28 -1.31
C ASP A 293 0.40 -11.07 -0.06
N ALA A 294 -0.56 -11.61 0.70
CA ALA A 294 -0.28 -12.35 1.93
C ALA A 294 0.65 -13.55 1.68
N TYR A 295 0.56 -14.18 0.49
CA TYR A 295 1.45 -15.26 0.06
C TYR A 295 2.72 -14.76 -0.65
N ALA A 296 2.66 -13.64 -1.39
CA ALA A 296 3.84 -12.99 -1.98
C ALA A 296 4.81 -12.44 -0.90
N CYS A 297 4.28 -11.94 0.21
CA CYS A 297 5.02 -11.36 1.33
C CYS A 297 6.06 -12.35 1.91
N ILE A 298 7.34 -12.15 1.58
CA ILE A 298 8.47 -12.96 2.10
C ILE A 298 8.89 -12.58 3.54
N GLN A 299 8.02 -11.88 4.29
CA GLN A 299 8.23 -11.53 5.71
C GLN A 299 9.46 -10.66 5.97
N CYS A 300 10.01 -9.95 4.98
CA CYS A 300 11.32 -9.30 5.08
C CYS A 300 11.39 -8.02 5.95
N ASN A 301 10.28 -7.61 6.56
CA ASN A 301 10.07 -6.39 7.36
C ASN A 301 10.55 -5.04 6.75
N ARG A 302 10.99 -4.98 5.49
CA ARG A 302 11.40 -3.71 4.84
C ARG A 302 10.31 -2.64 4.86
N CYS A 303 9.06 -3.03 4.61
CA CYS A 303 7.90 -2.13 4.66
C CYS A 303 7.56 -1.64 6.08
N GLN A 304 8.05 -2.33 7.12
CA GLN A 304 8.00 -1.91 8.51
C GLN A 304 9.18 -0.97 8.86
N ASP A 305 10.40 -1.26 8.39
CA ASP A 305 11.60 -0.44 8.63
C ASP A 305 11.39 1.03 8.23
N VAL A 306 10.67 1.26 7.13
CA VAL A 306 10.38 2.61 6.58
C VAL A 306 9.03 3.19 7.04
N CYS A 307 8.24 2.45 7.82
CA CYS A 307 6.93 2.92 8.26
C CYS A 307 7.11 3.98 9.36
N PRO A 308 6.62 5.22 9.19
CA PRO A 308 6.85 6.29 10.17
C PRO A 308 6.18 6.01 11.51
N ALA A 309 5.02 5.35 11.51
CA ALA A 309 4.34 4.92 12.74
C ALA A 309 5.14 3.87 13.52
N ASN A 310 5.61 2.80 12.85
CA ASN A 310 6.49 1.81 13.49
C ASN A 310 7.80 2.45 13.98
N ALA A 311 8.42 3.30 13.16
CA ALA A 311 9.68 3.98 13.49
C ALA A 311 9.55 4.93 14.70
N THR A 312 8.33 5.33 15.07
CA THR A 312 8.01 6.12 16.28
C THR A 312 7.38 5.28 17.41
N GLY A 313 7.27 3.95 17.25
CA GLY A 313 6.91 2.99 18.31
C GLY A 313 5.43 2.60 18.41
N LYS A 314 4.56 3.12 17.53
CA LYS A 314 3.12 2.82 17.50
C LYS A 314 2.84 1.39 17.05
N ALA A 315 1.59 0.92 17.18
CA ALA A 315 1.17 -0.44 16.82
C ALA A 315 1.38 -0.80 15.33
N LEU A 316 1.25 0.15 14.40
CA LEU A 316 1.24 -0.11 12.96
C LEU A 316 2.56 -0.70 12.44
N SER A 317 2.54 -1.99 12.12
CA SER A 317 3.50 -2.63 11.22
C SER A 317 2.81 -3.09 9.93
N PRO A 318 3.13 -2.51 8.76
CA PRO A 318 2.64 -2.98 7.47
C PRO A 318 3.10 -4.42 7.15
N ALA A 319 4.21 -4.87 7.74
CA ALA A 319 4.67 -6.25 7.61
C ALA A 319 3.80 -7.21 8.44
N ALA A 320 3.43 -6.83 9.67
CA ALA A 320 2.59 -7.66 10.53
C ALA A 320 1.23 -7.97 9.86
N LEU A 321 0.58 -6.97 9.24
CA LEU A 321 -0.67 -7.13 8.50
C LEU A 321 -0.61 -8.27 7.46
N GLU A 322 0.33 -8.21 6.53
CA GLU A 322 0.47 -9.25 5.48
C GLU A 322 0.86 -10.63 6.04
N ILE A 323 1.67 -10.66 7.10
CA ILE A 323 2.04 -11.91 7.76
C ILE A 323 0.83 -12.52 8.49
N ASN A 324 0.08 -11.71 9.26
CA ASN A 324 -1.11 -12.11 10.00
C ASN A 324 -2.20 -12.65 9.07
N LYS A 325 -2.49 -11.96 7.95
CA LYS A 325 -3.42 -12.43 6.92
C LYS A 325 -3.07 -13.85 6.43
N ARG A 326 -1.80 -14.13 6.12
CA ARG A 326 -1.37 -15.47 5.70
C ARG A 326 -1.47 -16.50 6.82
N MET A 327 -1.17 -16.14 8.07
CA MET A 327 -1.32 -17.07 9.18
C MET A 327 -2.78 -17.51 9.32
N GLU A 328 -3.72 -16.58 9.26
CA GLU A 328 -5.16 -16.90 9.30
C GLU A 328 -5.61 -17.70 8.06
N LEU A 329 -5.21 -17.27 6.86
CA LEU A 329 -5.44 -17.99 5.59
C LEU A 329 -4.87 -19.42 5.54
N ASN A 330 -3.92 -19.75 6.42
CA ASN A 330 -3.42 -21.11 6.62
C ASN A 330 -4.17 -21.85 7.74
N VAL A 331 -4.68 -21.16 8.77
CA VAL A 331 -5.52 -21.74 9.84
C VAL A 331 -6.90 -22.12 9.32
N ILE A 332 -7.63 -21.20 8.66
CA ILE A 332 -8.96 -21.47 8.09
C ILE A 332 -8.94 -22.48 6.93
N ALA A 333 -7.74 -22.81 6.45
CA ALA A 333 -7.46 -23.79 5.41
C ALA A 333 -6.86 -25.10 5.96
N ALA A 334 -6.59 -25.19 7.26
CA ALA A 334 -6.08 -26.41 7.86
C ALA A 334 -7.15 -27.52 7.84
N HIS A 335 -6.73 -28.75 7.57
CA HIS A 335 -7.52 -29.95 7.82
C HIS A 335 -6.84 -30.79 8.90
N PRO A 336 -7.57 -31.59 9.70
CA PRO A 336 -6.99 -32.48 10.70
C PRO A 336 -6.03 -33.54 10.15
N SER A 337 -6.08 -33.80 8.83
CA SER A 337 -5.16 -34.68 8.12
C SER A 337 -4.62 -33.97 6.87
N PRO A 338 -3.31 -34.07 6.56
CA PRO A 338 -2.74 -33.55 5.32
C PRO A 338 -3.23 -34.30 4.08
N PHE A 339 -3.81 -35.50 4.27
CA PHE A 339 -4.34 -36.33 3.19
C PHE A 339 -5.80 -36.00 2.82
N THR A 340 -6.41 -34.98 3.44
CA THR A 340 -7.80 -34.58 3.15
C THR A 340 -7.91 -33.86 1.79
N LEU A 341 -8.45 -34.57 0.80
CA LEU A 341 -8.74 -34.05 -0.55
C LEU A 341 -10.08 -33.30 -0.68
N LYS A 342 -10.61 -32.77 0.43
CA LYS A 342 -11.78 -31.87 0.44
C LYS A 342 -11.29 -30.41 0.48
N ALA A 343 -12.03 -29.49 -0.12
CA ALA A 343 -11.83 -28.06 0.11
C ALA A 343 -12.16 -27.70 1.58
N ALA A 344 -11.46 -26.71 2.14
CA ALA A 344 -11.82 -26.14 3.44
C ALA A 344 -13.10 -25.29 3.33
N PRO A 345 -13.84 -25.02 4.44
CA PRO A 345 -15.09 -24.25 4.39
C PRO A 345 -14.95 -22.92 3.65
N PHE A 346 -13.89 -22.15 3.94
CA PHE A 346 -13.59 -20.87 3.30
C PHE A 346 -13.40 -21.01 1.77
N GLU A 347 -12.62 -21.99 1.31
CA GLU A 347 -12.39 -22.30 -0.11
C GLU A 347 -13.67 -22.70 -0.87
N SER A 348 -14.62 -23.31 -0.16
CA SER A 348 -15.94 -23.69 -0.66
C SER A 348 -17.01 -22.59 -0.58
N GLY A 349 -16.68 -21.40 -0.06
CA GLY A 349 -17.57 -20.23 -0.04
C GLY A 349 -18.03 -19.73 1.34
N ALA A 350 -17.58 -20.35 2.45
CA ALA A 350 -17.89 -19.83 3.79
C ALA A 350 -17.20 -18.47 4.05
N SER A 351 -17.80 -17.67 4.93
CA SER A 351 -17.28 -16.38 5.42
C SER A 351 -16.25 -16.59 6.55
N THR A 352 -15.34 -15.63 6.80
CA THR A 352 -14.52 -15.69 8.03
C THR A 352 -15.36 -15.42 9.29
N ALA A 353 -15.04 -16.13 10.37
CA ALA A 353 -15.71 -15.96 11.66
C ALA A 353 -15.32 -14.65 12.36
N HIS A 354 -14.09 -14.17 12.13
CA HIS A 354 -13.51 -13.01 12.79
C HIS A 354 -13.28 -11.85 11.80
N PRO A 355 -13.55 -10.59 12.20
CA PRO A 355 -13.10 -9.39 11.49
C PRO A 355 -11.57 -9.27 11.44
N LEU A 356 -11.05 -8.54 10.44
CA LEU A 356 -9.62 -8.24 10.31
C LEU A 356 -9.04 -7.50 11.54
N LEU A 357 -9.86 -6.74 12.26
CA LEU A 357 -9.46 -6.01 13.46
C LEU A 357 -9.08 -6.91 14.66
N GLU A 358 -9.53 -8.17 14.68
CA GLU A 358 -9.25 -9.09 15.79
C GLU A 358 -7.89 -9.81 15.67
N TYR A 359 -7.37 -9.97 14.44
CA TYR A 359 -6.16 -10.77 14.19
C TYR A 359 -5.16 -10.18 13.19
N ALA A 360 -5.59 -9.33 12.25
CA ALA A 360 -4.74 -8.84 11.16
C ALA A 360 -4.04 -7.52 11.51
N ILE A 361 -4.78 -6.55 12.04
CA ILE A 361 -4.30 -5.20 12.39
C ILE A 361 -5.18 -4.61 13.51
N SER A 362 -4.61 -3.90 14.48
CA SER A 362 -5.41 -3.23 15.54
C SER A 362 -6.01 -1.91 15.07
N GLU A 363 -7.06 -1.44 15.73
CA GLU A 363 -7.69 -0.13 15.51
C GLU A 363 -6.66 1.03 15.57
N GLU A 364 -5.80 1.04 16.60
CA GLU A 364 -4.66 1.99 16.72
C GLU A 364 -3.75 1.94 15.48
N ALA A 365 -3.44 0.74 14.98
CA ALA A 365 -2.60 0.58 13.80
C ALA A 365 -3.30 1.05 12.50
N VAL A 366 -4.62 0.90 12.40
CA VAL A 366 -5.41 1.45 11.30
C VAL A 366 -5.37 2.98 11.33
N TRP A 367 -5.57 3.59 12.49
CA TRP A 367 -5.59 5.06 12.61
C TRP A 367 -4.21 5.72 12.61
N ALA A 368 -3.12 5.00 12.94
CA ALA A 368 -1.74 5.47 12.81
C ALA A 368 -1.21 5.58 11.35
N CYS A 369 -1.96 5.12 10.33
CA CYS A 369 -1.50 5.16 8.94
C CYS A 369 -1.54 6.59 8.34
N THR A 370 -0.39 7.08 7.87
CA THR A 370 -0.21 8.43 7.27
C THR A 370 -0.40 8.46 5.74
N THR A 371 -0.89 7.38 5.14
CA THR A 371 -1.01 7.12 3.68
C THR A 371 0.22 7.45 2.81
N CYS A 372 1.40 7.64 3.40
CA CYS A 372 2.59 8.17 2.71
C CYS A 372 3.29 7.23 1.72
N GLY A 373 2.73 6.05 1.41
CA GLY A 373 3.21 5.11 0.41
C GLY A 373 4.57 4.42 0.66
N ALA A 374 5.25 4.69 1.78
CA ALA A 374 6.63 4.22 2.03
C ALA A 374 6.76 2.69 1.99
N CYS A 375 5.80 1.97 2.58
CA CYS A 375 5.71 0.51 2.57
C CYS A 375 5.66 -0.06 1.14
N MET A 376 4.75 0.45 0.31
CA MET A 376 4.57 0.03 -1.08
C MET A 376 5.77 0.36 -1.99
N GLN A 377 6.50 1.45 -1.69
CA GLN A 377 7.68 1.84 -2.47
C GLN A 377 8.89 0.94 -2.19
N VAL A 378 9.07 0.48 -0.94
CA VAL A 378 10.20 -0.38 -0.55
C VAL A 378 9.90 -1.88 -0.67
N CYS A 379 8.62 -2.28 -0.78
CA CYS A 379 8.26 -3.69 -0.85
C CYS A 379 8.82 -4.35 -2.11
N PRO A 380 9.70 -5.38 -2.00
CA PRO A 380 10.34 -5.99 -3.16
C PRO A 380 9.34 -6.80 -4.00
N VAL A 381 8.40 -7.48 -3.33
CA VAL A 381 7.31 -8.28 -3.92
C VAL A 381 6.07 -7.45 -4.31
N GLN A 382 6.18 -6.12 -4.18
CA GLN A 382 5.23 -5.08 -4.59
C GLN A 382 3.88 -5.04 -3.87
N ASP A 383 3.75 -5.73 -2.73
CA ASP A 383 2.56 -5.73 -1.86
C ASP A 383 1.97 -4.31 -1.66
N GLU A 384 0.65 -4.20 -1.76
CA GLU A 384 -0.16 -2.97 -1.79
C GLU A 384 -0.79 -2.66 -0.42
N GLN A 385 -0.28 -3.26 0.66
CA GLN A 385 -0.72 -3.27 2.08
C GLN A 385 -1.14 -1.93 2.76
N MET A 386 -1.09 -0.80 2.05
CA MET A 386 -1.71 0.45 2.47
C MET A 386 -3.21 0.50 2.14
N LEU A 387 -3.64 -0.21 1.08
CA LEU A 387 -5.02 -0.22 0.60
C LEU A 387 -5.96 -0.92 1.58
N ASP A 388 -5.57 -2.07 2.14
CA ASP A 388 -6.32 -2.76 3.22
C ASP A 388 -6.71 -1.81 4.35
N ILE A 389 -5.76 -0.96 4.77
CA ILE A 389 -5.95 -0.03 5.89
C ILE A 389 -6.99 1.04 5.53
N ILE A 390 -7.05 1.44 4.25
CA ILE A 390 -8.02 2.42 3.75
C ILE A 390 -9.39 1.77 3.54
N ASP A 391 -9.47 0.52 3.11
CA ASP A 391 -10.73 -0.21 2.98
C ASP A 391 -11.33 -0.60 4.33
N ILE A 392 -10.50 -0.93 5.33
CA ILE A 392 -10.93 -1.05 6.73
C ILE A 392 -11.43 0.31 7.26
N ARG A 393 -10.72 1.41 7.01
CA ARG A 393 -11.21 2.76 7.35
C ARG A 393 -12.55 3.11 6.68
N ARG A 394 -12.76 2.68 5.43
CA ARG A 394 -14.03 2.87 4.71
C ARG A 394 -15.21 2.18 5.42
N GLN A 395 -15.03 0.95 5.92
CA GLN A 395 -16.04 0.25 6.74
C GLN A 395 -16.24 0.94 8.09
N GLN A 396 -15.14 1.26 8.76
CA GLN A 396 -15.15 1.85 10.09
C GLN A 396 -15.88 3.20 10.11
N VAL A 397 -15.64 4.07 9.11
CA VAL A 397 -16.31 5.37 9.01
C VAL A 397 -17.75 5.28 8.51
N MET A 398 -18.01 4.51 7.45
CA MET A 398 -19.31 4.57 6.74
C MET A 398 -20.33 3.52 7.17
N VAL A 399 -19.91 2.44 7.83
CA VAL A 399 -20.79 1.36 8.30
C VAL A 399 -20.82 1.28 9.82
N ALA A 400 -19.66 1.21 10.48
CA ALA A 400 -19.60 1.11 11.95
C ALA A 400 -19.81 2.46 12.67
N GLY A 401 -19.45 3.58 12.03
CA GLY A 401 -19.41 4.90 12.67
C GLY A 401 -18.28 5.07 13.69
N GLU A 402 -17.30 4.17 13.68
CA GLU A 402 -16.18 4.09 14.62
C GLU A 402 -14.94 4.78 14.04
N PHE A 403 -14.63 5.98 14.54
CA PHE A 403 -13.44 6.74 14.14
C PHE A 403 -13.01 7.75 15.21
N PRO A 404 -11.74 8.22 15.19
CA PRO A 404 -11.24 9.24 16.09
C PRO A 404 -12.09 10.52 16.06
N GLN A 405 -12.70 10.86 17.20
CA GLN A 405 -13.76 11.88 17.29
C GLN A 405 -13.31 13.28 16.84
N GLN A 406 -12.01 13.57 16.86
CA GLN A 406 -11.44 14.82 16.35
C GLN A 406 -11.73 15.02 14.84
N LEU A 407 -11.78 13.93 14.05
CA LEU A 407 -12.10 13.95 12.63
C LEU A 407 -13.53 14.46 12.34
N GLN A 408 -14.45 14.32 13.31
CA GLN A 408 -15.84 14.75 13.18
C GLN A 408 -15.97 16.27 12.92
N THR A 409 -15.03 17.08 13.42
CA THR A 409 -14.97 18.52 13.13
C THR A 409 -14.62 18.77 11.66
N ALA A 410 -13.64 18.05 11.13
CA ALA A 410 -13.21 18.18 9.73
C ALA A 410 -14.28 17.68 8.74
N PHE A 411 -14.96 16.57 9.07
CA PHE A 411 -16.12 16.08 8.30
C PHE A 411 -17.25 17.11 8.28
N ARG A 412 -17.72 17.58 9.44
CA ARG A 412 -18.79 18.60 9.52
C ARG A 412 -18.43 19.91 8.82
N GLY A 413 -17.17 20.32 8.84
CA GLY A 413 -16.70 21.49 8.09
C GLY A 413 -16.80 21.26 6.58
N MET A 414 -16.34 20.09 6.11
CA MET A 414 -16.44 19.69 4.70
C MET A 414 -17.90 19.56 4.24
N GLU A 415 -18.78 18.99 5.05
CA GLU A 415 -20.22 18.86 4.78
C GLU A 415 -20.94 20.22 4.71
N ARG A 416 -20.66 21.13 5.65
CA ARG A 416 -21.45 22.36 5.83
C ARG A 416 -20.88 23.61 5.16
N ALA A 417 -19.59 23.61 4.84
CA ALA A 417 -18.88 24.77 4.31
C ALA A 417 -17.90 24.42 3.17
N SER A 418 -17.95 23.18 2.65
CA SER A 418 -17.04 22.68 1.63
C SER A 418 -15.55 22.79 2.00
N ASN A 419 -15.18 22.83 3.30
CA ASN A 419 -13.78 22.85 3.76
C ASN A 419 -13.59 22.35 5.21
N PRO A 420 -12.50 21.64 5.53
CA PRO A 420 -12.32 21.00 6.85
C PRO A 420 -12.06 21.96 8.01
N TRP A 421 -11.86 23.27 7.76
CA TRP A 421 -11.83 24.29 8.82
C TRP A 421 -13.24 24.76 9.24
N GLY A 422 -14.29 24.46 8.46
CA GLY A 422 -15.67 24.87 8.74
C GLY A 422 -15.94 26.37 8.60
N ILE A 423 -15.03 27.12 7.97
CA ILE A 423 -15.13 28.57 7.75
C ILE A 423 -16.01 28.84 6.52
N SER A 424 -16.84 29.90 6.50
CA SER A 424 -17.73 30.18 5.35
C SER A 424 -16.96 30.34 4.04
N ARG A 425 -17.53 29.83 2.94
CA ARG A 425 -17.03 30.04 1.56
C ARG A 425 -16.92 31.52 1.20
N ASP A 426 -17.67 32.41 1.85
CA ASP A 426 -17.53 33.86 1.67
C ASP A 426 -16.13 34.36 2.03
N LYS A 427 -15.50 33.75 3.04
CA LYS A 427 -14.17 34.11 3.53
C LYS A 427 -13.03 33.51 2.69
N ARG A 428 -13.32 32.71 1.65
CA ARG A 428 -12.28 32.01 0.87
C ARG A 428 -11.31 32.94 0.14
N MET A 429 -11.62 34.23 0.00
CA MET A 429 -10.75 35.23 -0.62
C MET A 429 -10.03 36.16 0.37
N GLU A 430 -10.21 36.01 1.69
CA GLU A 430 -9.57 36.89 2.70
C GLU A 430 -8.03 36.80 2.64
N TRP A 431 -7.47 35.66 2.21
CA TRP A 431 -6.03 35.49 1.98
C TRP A 431 -5.46 36.41 0.88
N ALA A 432 -6.31 36.90 -0.03
CA ALA A 432 -5.94 37.73 -1.18
C ALA A 432 -6.07 39.24 -0.92
N GLU A 433 -6.48 39.66 0.28
CA GLU A 433 -6.65 41.09 0.61
C GLU A 433 -5.35 41.89 0.37
N GLY A 434 -5.43 42.99 -0.39
CA GLY A 434 -4.24 43.76 -0.80
C GLY A 434 -3.37 43.06 -1.86
N LEU A 435 -3.94 42.18 -2.69
CA LEU A 435 -3.36 41.65 -3.92
C LEU A 435 -4.42 41.65 -5.02
N LYS A 436 -4.01 41.80 -6.29
CA LYS A 436 -4.92 41.76 -7.45
C LYS A 436 -5.06 40.32 -7.96
N VAL A 437 -5.84 39.50 -7.27
CA VAL A 437 -6.06 38.08 -7.61
C VAL A 437 -7.35 37.93 -8.44
N PRO A 438 -7.29 37.85 -9.78
CA PRO A 438 -8.48 37.72 -10.62
C PRO A 438 -9.20 36.39 -10.39
N THR A 439 -10.52 36.43 -10.27
CA THR A 439 -11.38 35.25 -10.29
C THR A 439 -11.73 34.83 -11.72
N ILE A 440 -12.20 33.60 -11.89
CA ILE A 440 -12.66 33.06 -13.19
C ILE A 440 -13.90 33.80 -13.77
N ASP A 441 -14.58 34.63 -12.99
CA ASP A 441 -15.65 35.51 -13.46
C ASP A 441 -15.12 36.87 -13.96
N GLU A 442 -13.93 37.28 -13.51
CA GLU A 442 -13.25 38.52 -13.92
C GLU A 442 -12.25 38.28 -15.07
N ASN A 443 -11.66 37.08 -15.13
CA ASN A 443 -10.82 36.60 -16.22
C ASN A 443 -11.34 35.24 -16.72
N PRO A 444 -12.23 35.20 -17.74
CA PRO A 444 -12.86 33.97 -18.22
C PRO A 444 -11.95 33.05 -19.07
N GLU A 445 -10.86 33.56 -19.65
CA GLU A 445 -9.94 32.80 -20.51
C GLU A 445 -8.48 32.77 -20.00
N PRO A 446 -8.24 32.29 -18.76
CA PRO A 446 -6.89 32.20 -18.21
C PRO A 446 -6.08 31.07 -18.87
N ASP A 447 -4.77 31.23 -18.91
CA ASP A 447 -3.85 30.15 -19.26
C ASP A 447 -3.61 29.20 -18.08
N VAL A 448 -3.77 29.69 -16.85
CA VAL A 448 -3.58 28.93 -15.61
C VAL A 448 -4.75 29.15 -14.65
N ILE A 449 -5.38 28.07 -14.19
CA ILE A 449 -6.15 28.10 -12.94
C ILE A 449 -5.19 27.84 -11.78
N TYR A 450 -5.02 28.83 -10.90
CA TYR A 450 -4.40 28.58 -9.60
C TYR A 450 -5.45 27.96 -8.67
N TRP A 451 -5.25 26.67 -8.35
CA TRP A 451 -6.01 25.96 -7.34
C TRP A 451 -5.47 26.30 -5.95
N VAL A 452 -6.21 27.10 -5.19
CA VAL A 452 -5.78 27.62 -3.88
C VAL A 452 -5.79 26.50 -2.84
N GLY A 453 -6.88 25.72 -2.81
CA GLY A 453 -7.13 24.69 -1.82
C GLY A 453 -7.43 25.24 -0.43
N CYS A 454 -7.97 24.38 0.45
CA CYS A 454 -8.45 24.84 1.75
C CYS A 454 -7.34 25.35 2.68
N ALA A 455 -6.16 24.73 2.67
CA ALA A 455 -5.07 25.17 3.53
C ALA A 455 -4.63 26.60 3.19
N ALA A 456 -4.34 26.89 1.92
CA ALA A 456 -3.83 28.21 1.53
C ALA A 456 -4.91 29.31 1.55
N ALA A 457 -6.20 28.94 1.57
CA ALA A 457 -7.29 29.88 1.82
C ALA A 457 -7.48 30.20 3.33
N TYR A 458 -7.34 29.21 4.22
CA TYR A 458 -7.84 29.31 5.60
C TYR A 458 -6.78 29.17 6.73
N ASP A 459 -5.59 28.64 6.46
CA ASP A 459 -4.49 28.56 7.42
C ASP A 459 -3.50 29.72 7.23
N PRO A 460 -3.27 30.60 8.23
CA PRO A 460 -2.38 31.76 8.08
C PRO A 460 -0.91 31.42 7.74
N GLY A 461 -0.45 30.20 8.04
CA GLY A 461 0.88 29.72 7.64
C GLY A 461 0.96 29.39 6.15
N ALA A 462 -0.11 28.83 5.58
CA ALA A 462 -0.25 28.49 4.18
C ALA A 462 -0.72 29.67 3.31
N GLN A 463 -1.48 30.63 3.86
CA GLN A 463 -1.85 31.88 3.17
C GLN A 463 -0.62 32.64 2.66
N LYS A 464 0.48 32.66 3.43
CA LYS A 464 1.77 33.23 2.99
C LYS A 464 2.31 32.58 1.71
N VAL A 465 2.11 31.27 1.54
CA VAL A 465 2.54 30.53 0.35
C VAL A 465 1.70 30.91 -0.87
N ALA A 466 0.37 31.03 -0.72
CA ALA A 466 -0.50 31.51 -1.80
C ALA A 466 -0.17 32.95 -2.21
N ARG A 467 0.01 33.85 -1.24
CA ARG A 467 0.40 35.25 -1.50
C ARG A 467 1.77 35.36 -2.17
N SER A 468 2.74 34.52 -1.80
CA SER A 468 4.06 34.51 -2.43
C SER A 468 4.00 33.96 -3.86
N PHE A 469 3.23 32.89 -4.08
CA PHE A 469 3.02 32.33 -5.41
C PHE A 469 2.33 33.34 -6.35
N VAL A 470 1.27 34.01 -5.89
CA VAL A 470 0.58 35.08 -6.64
C VAL A 470 1.54 36.19 -7.06
N GLN A 471 2.36 36.74 -6.15
CA GLN A 471 3.31 37.81 -6.49
C GLN A 471 4.35 37.37 -7.52
N LEU A 472 4.72 36.09 -7.55
CA LEU A 472 5.58 35.51 -8.58
C LEU A 472 4.84 35.32 -9.92
N LEU A 473 3.53 34.99 -9.93
CA LEU A 473 2.71 34.96 -11.14
C LEU A 473 2.53 36.37 -11.74
N ASP A 474 2.21 37.35 -10.89
CA ASP A 474 2.04 38.76 -11.27
C ASP A 474 3.34 39.31 -11.87
N LYS A 475 4.48 39.12 -11.20
CA LYS A 475 5.79 39.59 -11.67
C LYS A 475 6.24 38.90 -12.97
N ALA A 476 5.88 37.63 -13.16
CA ALA A 476 6.18 36.89 -14.39
C ALA A 476 5.23 37.22 -15.57
N GLY A 477 4.21 38.07 -15.36
CA GLY A 477 3.19 38.35 -16.37
C GLY A 477 2.49 37.07 -16.82
N VAL A 478 1.93 36.32 -15.88
CA VAL A 478 1.13 35.12 -16.15
C VAL A 478 -0.35 35.49 -16.22
N ASN A 479 -1.02 35.07 -17.29
CA ASN A 479 -2.47 35.10 -17.40
C ASN A 479 -3.09 33.97 -16.56
N TYR A 480 -3.45 34.24 -15.31
CA TYR A 480 -4.09 33.27 -14.41
C TYR A 480 -5.46 33.75 -13.90
N ALA A 481 -6.20 32.82 -13.30
CA ALA A 481 -7.36 33.11 -12.46
C ALA A 481 -7.46 32.11 -11.30
N VAL A 482 -8.24 32.44 -10.27
CA VAL A 482 -8.69 31.50 -9.23
C VAL A 482 -10.18 31.19 -9.38
N LEU A 483 -10.63 30.02 -8.92
CA LEU A 483 -12.06 29.67 -8.89
C LEU A 483 -12.86 30.45 -7.84
N GLY A 484 -12.20 31.17 -6.92
CA GLY A 484 -12.85 31.98 -5.89
C GLY A 484 -13.82 31.17 -5.04
N LYS A 485 -15.04 31.68 -4.82
CA LYS A 485 -16.07 31.00 -4.02
C LYS A 485 -16.56 29.68 -4.64
N LYS A 486 -16.35 29.45 -5.95
CA LYS A 486 -16.73 28.22 -6.66
C LYS A 486 -15.83 27.02 -6.28
N GLU A 487 -14.63 27.26 -5.77
CA GLU A 487 -13.73 26.19 -5.33
C GLU A 487 -14.22 25.55 -4.01
N ALA A 488 -14.36 24.23 -3.99
CA ALA A 488 -14.64 23.44 -2.77
C ALA A 488 -13.35 22.81 -2.21
N CYS A 489 -13.48 21.90 -1.23
CA CYS A 489 -12.38 21.05 -0.80
C CYS A 489 -12.20 19.94 -1.82
N THR A 490 -10.95 19.55 -2.11
CA THR A 490 -10.68 18.41 -3.00
C THR A 490 -11.21 17.06 -2.51
N GLY A 491 -11.59 16.96 -1.23
CA GLY A 491 -12.00 15.70 -0.58
C GLY A 491 -10.84 14.83 -0.08
N ASP A 492 -9.58 15.27 -0.27
CA ASP A 492 -8.33 14.56 0.07
C ASP A 492 -8.34 13.89 1.46
N SER A 493 -8.78 14.64 2.48
CA SER A 493 -8.82 14.17 3.86
C SER A 493 -10.06 13.31 4.17
N ALA A 494 -11.20 13.56 3.52
CA ALA A 494 -12.39 12.72 3.65
C ALA A 494 -12.09 11.29 3.15
N ARG A 495 -11.61 11.17 1.90
CA ARG A 495 -11.31 9.88 1.27
C ARG A 495 -10.27 9.07 2.04
N ARG A 496 -9.24 9.74 2.57
CA ARG A 496 -8.12 9.07 3.26
C ARG A 496 -8.38 8.83 4.75
N ALA A 497 -9.42 9.45 5.32
CA ALA A 497 -10.02 9.02 6.57
C ALA A 497 -10.97 7.83 6.40
N GLY A 498 -11.48 7.57 5.19
CA GLY A 498 -12.44 6.50 4.88
C GLY A 498 -13.83 6.99 4.49
N ASN A 499 -14.12 8.29 4.61
CA ASN A 499 -15.40 8.87 4.19
C ASN A 499 -15.42 9.07 2.67
N GLU A 500 -15.71 7.98 1.94
CA GLU A 500 -15.79 7.98 0.48
C GLU A 500 -16.98 8.81 -0.03
N PHE A 501 -18.15 8.76 0.64
CA PHE A 501 -19.33 9.53 0.25
C PHE A 501 -19.06 11.05 0.25
N LEU A 502 -18.51 11.58 1.34
CA LEU A 502 -18.15 13.00 1.44
C LEU A 502 -17.03 13.39 0.45
N TYR A 503 -16.12 12.45 0.12
CA TYR A 503 -15.19 12.67 -0.98
C TYR A 503 -15.92 12.79 -2.32
N GLN A 504 -16.84 11.88 -2.66
CA GLN A 504 -17.54 11.89 -3.95
C GLN A 504 -18.39 13.15 -4.12
N THR A 505 -19.15 13.58 -3.11
CA THR A 505 -19.94 14.82 -3.16
C THR A 505 -19.07 16.04 -3.46
N LEU A 506 -17.94 16.18 -2.75
CA LEU A 506 -16.98 17.27 -2.96
C LEU A 506 -16.25 17.17 -4.31
N ALA A 507 -15.87 15.96 -4.72
CA ALA A 507 -15.17 15.72 -5.96
C ALA A 507 -16.07 16.04 -7.17
N GLN A 508 -17.34 15.64 -7.13
CA GLN A 508 -18.33 15.92 -8.15
C GLN A 508 -18.59 17.43 -8.31
N GLU A 509 -18.80 18.18 -7.21
CA GLU A 509 -18.98 19.64 -7.24
C GLU A 509 -17.80 20.35 -7.95
N ASN A 510 -16.58 19.91 -7.64
CA ASN A 510 -15.36 20.45 -8.26
C ASN A 510 -15.19 20.02 -9.72
N VAL A 511 -15.55 18.79 -10.07
CA VAL A 511 -15.46 18.27 -11.45
C VAL A 511 -16.48 18.93 -12.37
N GLU A 512 -17.71 19.17 -11.91
CA GLU A 512 -18.70 19.95 -12.65
C GLU A 512 -18.21 21.40 -12.87
N THR A 513 -17.69 22.03 -11.81
CA THR A 513 -17.11 23.37 -11.89
C THR A 513 -15.94 23.42 -12.88
N LEU A 514 -14.96 22.53 -12.76
CA LEU A 514 -13.78 22.48 -13.64
C LEU A 514 -14.13 22.10 -15.09
N ASN A 515 -15.13 21.23 -15.31
CA ASN A 515 -15.62 20.89 -16.64
C ASN A 515 -16.36 22.04 -17.32
N SER A 516 -17.00 22.94 -16.58
CA SER A 516 -17.56 24.18 -17.13
C SER A 516 -16.46 25.18 -17.54
N VAL A 517 -15.39 25.28 -16.74
CA VAL A 517 -14.25 26.20 -16.94
C VAL A 517 -13.29 25.73 -18.03
N ARG A 518 -13.12 24.40 -18.21
CA ARG A 518 -12.22 23.76 -19.20
C ARG A 518 -10.77 24.31 -19.13
N PRO A 519 -10.11 24.24 -17.97
CA PRO A 519 -8.79 24.85 -17.76
C PRO A 519 -7.68 24.25 -18.63
N LYS A 520 -6.86 25.10 -19.26
CA LYS A 520 -5.67 24.68 -20.03
C LYS A 520 -4.62 24.01 -19.14
N LEU A 521 -4.41 24.57 -17.95
CA LEU A 521 -3.51 24.08 -16.91
C LEU A 521 -4.07 24.41 -15.53
N ILE A 522 -3.98 23.47 -14.59
CA ILE A 522 -4.21 23.71 -13.16
C ILE A 522 -2.86 23.65 -12.43
N VAL A 523 -2.54 24.69 -11.66
CA VAL A 523 -1.36 24.69 -10.77
C VAL A 523 -1.83 24.72 -9.32
N ALA A 524 -1.24 23.91 -8.45
CA ALA A 524 -1.58 23.87 -7.03
C ALA A 524 -0.35 24.05 -6.13
N THR A 525 -0.49 24.87 -5.07
CA THR A 525 0.54 25.01 -4.01
C THR A 525 0.50 23.87 -2.98
N CYS A 526 -0.38 22.89 -3.15
CA CYS A 526 -0.52 21.74 -2.27
C CYS A 526 -0.48 20.43 -3.09
N PRO A 527 0.51 19.54 -2.87
CA PRO A 527 0.66 18.33 -3.67
C PRO A 527 -0.45 17.29 -3.40
N HIS A 528 -1.16 17.40 -2.27
CA HIS A 528 -2.40 16.64 -2.01
C HIS A 528 -3.49 17.00 -3.01
N CYS A 529 -3.73 18.30 -3.23
CA CYS A 529 -4.71 18.77 -4.21
C CYS A 529 -4.31 18.40 -5.63
N MET A 530 -3.04 18.61 -6.00
CA MET A 530 -2.47 18.17 -7.28
C MET A 530 -2.69 16.67 -7.55
N ASN A 531 -2.47 15.82 -6.53
CA ASN A 531 -2.65 14.37 -6.62
C ASN A 531 -4.12 13.98 -6.80
N ILE A 532 -5.06 14.62 -6.07
CA ILE A 532 -6.49 14.36 -6.26
C ILE A 532 -6.93 14.77 -7.66
N ILE A 533 -6.69 16.03 -8.05
CA ILE A 533 -7.22 16.61 -9.29
C ILE A 533 -6.62 15.93 -10.52
N GLY A 534 -5.32 15.65 -10.50
CA GLY A 534 -4.61 15.01 -11.63
C GLY A 534 -4.50 13.48 -11.55
N GLY A 535 -5.16 12.81 -10.60
CA GLY A 535 -4.95 11.37 -10.35
C GLY A 535 -6.16 10.58 -9.83
N GLU A 536 -7.09 11.22 -9.11
CA GLU A 536 -8.31 10.59 -8.61
C GLU A 536 -9.60 11.14 -9.25
N TYR A 537 -9.67 12.42 -9.64
CA TYR A 537 -10.81 12.96 -10.42
C TYR A 537 -11.04 12.30 -11.80
N PRO A 538 -10.02 11.73 -12.49
CA PRO A 538 -10.25 10.91 -13.68
C PRO A 538 -11.11 9.65 -13.46
N GLN A 539 -11.37 9.27 -12.19
CA GLN A 539 -12.28 8.18 -11.85
C GLN A 539 -13.78 8.56 -11.98
N ILE A 540 -14.07 9.86 -12.02
CA ILE A 540 -15.41 10.46 -12.13
C ILE A 540 -15.51 11.44 -13.31
N GLY A 541 -14.68 11.26 -14.35
CA GLY A 541 -14.72 12.07 -15.58
C GLY A 541 -14.03 13.43 -15.51
N GLY A 542 -13.33 13.76 -14.43
CA GLY A 542 -12.53 14.99 -14.33
C GLY A 542 -11.11 14.80 -14.86
N HIS A 543 -10.85 15.24 -16.09
CA HIS A 543 -9.56 15.02 -16.78
C HIS A 543 -8.80 16.35 -16.99
N TYR A 544 -7.83 16.66 -16.12
CA TYR A 544 -7.15 17.97 -16.11
C TYR A 544 -5.62 17.86 -16.09
N LYS A 545 -4.94 18.63 -16.95
CA LYS A 545 -3.48 18.84 -16.85
C LYS A 545 -3.20 19.61 -15.56
N THR A 546 -2.55 18.95 -14.60
CA THR A 546 -2.32 19.49 -13.25
C THR A 546 -0.85 19.36 -12.88
N ILE A 547 -0.23 20.40 -12.31
CA ILE A 547 1.16 20.38 -11.81
C ILE A 547 1.28 21.07 -10.44
N HIS A 548 2.40 20.82 -9.76
CA HIS A 548 2.77 21.53 -8.55
C HIS A 548 3.33 22.91 -8.88
N HIS A 549 3.12 23.86 -7.96
CA HIS A 549 3.64 25.22 -8.13
C HIS A 549 5.18 25.27 -8.33
N THR A 550 5.95 24.33 -7.76
CA THR A 550 7.41 24.27 -7.95
C THR A 550 7.81 23.85 -9.38
N GLU A 551 7.03 23.01 -10.05
CA GLU A 551 7.25 22.66 -11.48
C GLU A 551 6.96 23.89 -12.36
N TYR A 552 5.89 24.63 -12.04
CA TYR A 552 5.51 25.83 -12.78
C TYR A 552 6.52 26.98 -12.57
N LEU A 553 6.97 27.18 -11.35
CA LEU A 553 7.98 28.18 -11.01
C LEU A 553 9.35 27.88 -11.65
N GLU A 554 9.77 26.60 -11.72
CA GLU A 554 10.97 26.22 -12.47
C GLU A 554 10.83 26.57 -13.96
N THR A 555 9.67 26.28 -14.56
CA THR A 555 9.36 26.67 -15.95
C THR A 555 9.49 28.18 -16.16
N LEU A 556 8.98 29.01 -15.24
CA LEU A 556 9.06 30.47 -15.34
C LEU A 556 10.50 31.00 -15.17
N VAL A 557 11.32 30.35 -14.35
CA VAL A 557 12.76 30.66 -14.19
C VAL A 557 13.56 30.24 -15.43
N ALA A 558 13.26 29.07 -16.01
CA ALA A 558 13.86 28.61 -17.26
C ALA A 558 13.52 29.54 -18.43
N ALA A 559 12.29 30.07 -18.48
CA ALA A 559 11.86 31.08 -19.43
C ALA A 559 12.39 32.51 -19.15
N GLY A 560 13.24 32.70 -18.13
CA GLY A 560 13.81 34.01 -17.78
C GLY A 560 12.81 35.02 -17.20
N LYS A 561 11.55 34.64 -16.95
CA LYS A 561 10.50 35.53 -16.45
C LYS A 561 10.65 35.89 -14.97
N LEU A 562 11.38 35.07 -14.20
CA LEU A 562 11.64 35.29 -12.78
C LEU A 562 13.16 35.27 -12.51
N PRO A 563 13.81 36.44 -12.44
CA PRO A 563 15.21 36.52 -12.05
C PRO A 563 15.35 36.13 -10.57
N LEU A 564 16.42 35.40 -10.25
CA LEU A 564 16.74 34.95 -8.91
C LEU A 564 18.11 35.47 -8.50
N ALA A 565 18.25 35.81 -7.21
CA ALA A 565 19.52 36.14 -6.58
C ALA A 565 19.78 35.17 -5.43
N GLU A 566 21.06 34.90 -5.17
CA GLU A 566 21.48 34.02 -4.10
C GLU A 566 21.07 34.59 -2.73
N LEU A 567 20.58 33.72 -1.86
CA LEU A 567 20.24 33.95 -0.46
C LEU A 567 21.40 33.38 0.37
N ALA A 568 21.87 34.14 1.36
CA ALA A 568 22.91 33.68 2.28
C ALA A 568 22.28 32.83 3.39
N ASP A 569 21.58 31.76 3.00
CA ASP A 569 20.80 30.87 3.86
C ASP A 569 21.25 29.42 3.71
N ASN A 570 21.46 28.73 4.82
CA ASN A 570 21.73 27.31 4.89
C ASN A 570 20.42 26.51 4.74
N VAL A 571 20.08 26.11 3.50
CA VAL A 571 18.80 25.42 3.20
C VAL A 571 18.94 23.89 3.15
N THR A 572 18.15 23.19 3.97
CA THR A 572 17.84 21.76 3.80
C THR A 572 16.41 21.57 3.28
N TYR A 573 16.13 20.50 2.53
CA TYR A 573 14.82 20.26 1.93
C TYR A 573 14.13 19.01 2.50
N HIS A 574 12.84 19.12 2.82
CA HIS A 574 11.99 17.97 3.10
C HIS A 574 11.10 17.64 1.90
N ASP A 575 11.45 16.57 1.18
CA ASP A 575 10.64 16.06 0.06
C ASP A 575 9.26 15.59 0.56
N PRO A 576 8.14 16.24 0.16
CA PRO A 576 6.79 15.85 0.59
C PRO A 576 6.39 14.52 -0.06
N CYS A 577 5.76 13.61 0.70
CA CYS A 577 5.40 12.28 0.18
C CYS A 577 4.40 12.32 -1.00
N TYR A 578 3.48 13.29 -1.01
CA TYR A 578 2.54 13.48 -2.13
C TYR A 578 3.16 14.12 -3.37
N LEU A 579 4.25 14.89 -3.23
CA LEU A 579 4.97 15.47 -4.36
C LEU A 579 5.93 14.42 -4.96
N GLY A 580 6.87 13.97 -4.14
CA GLY A 580 7.90 13.01 -4.53
C GLY A 580 7.39 11.58 -4.66
N ARG A 581 7.10 10.90 -3.55
CA ARG A 581 6.87 9.43 -3.58
C ARG A 581 5.64 9.01 -4.38
N HIS A 582 4.60 9.84 -4.40
CA HIS A 582 3.34 9.52 -5.08
C HIS A 582 3.27 10.00 -6.54
N ASN A 583 3.94 11.11 -6.90
CA ASN A 583 3.83 11.72 -8.24
C ASN A 583 5.19 11.88 -8.98
N GLY A 584 6.31 11.51 -8.37
CA GLY A 584 7.65 11.47 -8.99
C GLY A 584 8.42 12.79 -8.96
N VAL A 585 7.84 13.87 -8.44
CA VAL A 585 8.42 15.22 -8.52
C VAL A 585 9.43 15.42 -7.38
N TYR A 586 10.72 15.42 -7.73
CA TYR A 586 11.82 15.70 -6.80
C TYR A 586 12.72 16.84 -7.26
N ASP A 587 12.96 16.94 -8.56
CA ASP A 587 14.04 17.78 -9.09
C ASP A 587 13.64 19.25 -9.18
N ALA A 588 12.48 19.59 -9.76
CA ALA A 588 12.01 20.98 -9.84
C ALA A 588 12.14 21.83 -8.54
N PRO A 589 11.66 21.37 -7.35
CA PRO A 589 11.87 22.13 -6.12
C PRO A 589 13.35 22.22 -5.71
N ARG A 590 14.17 21.19 -6.01
CA ARG A 590 15.61 21.18 -5.70
C ARG A 590 16.40 22.07 -6.66
N THR A 591 16.07 22.11 -7.96
CA THR A 591 16.62 23.05 -8.94
C THR A 591 16.38 24.49 -8.49
N LEU A 592 15.15 24.81 -8.07
CA LEU A 592 14.79 26.13 -7.55
C LEU A 592 15.62 26.49 -6.32
N ILE A 593 15.65 25.64 -5.28
CA ILE A 593 16.46 25.92 -4.08
C ILE A 593 17.95 26.06 -4.42
N THR A 594 18.47 25.25 -5.35
CA THR A 594 19.89 25.30 -5.75
C THR A 594 20.25 26.62 -6.41
N ARG A 595 19.37 27.17 -7.26
CA ARG A 595 19.53 28.51 -7.86
C ARG A 595 19.39 29.66 -6.85
N MET A 596 18.80 29.39 -5.68
CA MET A 596 18.57 30.41 -4.65
C MET A 596 19.56 30.34 -3.48
N ALA A 597 20.21 29.22 -3.20
CA ALA A 597 20.96 29.02 -1.95
C ALA A 597 22.17 28.06 -2.06
N GLY A 598 22.76 27.89 -3.25
CA GLY A 598 23.91 27.00 -3.44
C GLY A 598 23.53 25.51 -3.28
N GLU A 599 24.33 24.71 -2.57
CA GLU A 599 24.03 23.28 -2.41
C GLU A 599 22.94 23.02 -1.35
N VAL A 600 21.85 22.37 -1.75
CA VAL A 600 20.83 21.84 -0.83
C VAL A 600 21.46 20.87 0.16
N LEU A 601 21.35 21.16 1.47
CA LEU A 601 21.95 20.36 2.54
C LEU A 601 21.28 18.98 2.64
N LYS A 602 21.86 18.00 1.91
CA LYS A 602 21.44 16.59 1.78
C LYS A 602 21.16 15.90 3.12
N LEU A 603 20.12 15.06 3.17
CA LEU A 603 19.70 14.30 4.36
C LEU A 603 19.90 12.78 4.14
N GLU A 604 20.06 12.01 5.22
CA GLU A 604 20.09 10.53 5.13
C GLU A 604 18.81 9.97 4.51
N ARG A 605 17.65 10.56 4.86
CA ARG A 605 16.34 10.17 4.33
C ARG A 605 15.80 11.29 3.45
N GLU A 606 16.12 11.23 2.16
CA GLU A 606 15.64 12.18 1.14
C GLU A 606 15.05 11.49 -0.10
N ARG A 607 14.50 12.29 -1.04
CA ARG A 607 13.79 11.83 -2.24
C ARG A 607 12.75 10.75 -1.92
N GLU A 608 12.72 9.61 -2.62
CA GLU A 608 11.74 8.54 -2.39
C GLU A 608 11.91 7.86 -1.02
N ASN A 609 13.07 8.08 -0.38
CA ASN A 609 13.42 7.60 0.96
C ASN A 609 13.07 8.60 2.07
N SER A 610 12.59 9.82 1.74
CA SER A 610 12.18 10.88 2.66
C SER A 610 11.20 10.41 3.75
N PHE A 611 11.48 10.76 5.01
CA PHE A 611 10.62 10.39 6.13
C PHE A 611 9.43 11.35 6.25
N CYS A 612 8.27 10.81 6.62
CA CYS A 612 7.00 11.55 6.59
C CYS A 612 6.95 12.68 7.63
N CYS A 613 6.26 13.78 7.32
CA CYS A 613 5.96 14.87 8.25
C CYS A 613 4.84 14.55 9.26
N GLY A 614 4.07 13.48 9.03
CA GLY A 614 2.95 13.04 9.87
C GLY A 614 1.56 13.39 9.35
N ALA A 615 1.37 14.46 8.57
CA ALA A 615 0.03 15.00 8.23
C ALA A 615 -0.88 14.12 7.37
N GLY A 616 -0.31 13.35 6.43
CA GLY A 616 -1.06 12.56 5.44
C GLY A 616 -1.98 11.51 6.09
N GLY A 617 -2.88 10.87 5.33
CA GLY A 617 -3.79 9.88 5.89
C GLY A 617 -4.77 10.46 6.92
N ALA A 618 -5.20 11.71 6.68
CA ALA A 618 -6.07 12.53 7.55
C ALA A 618 -5.54 12.79 8.98
N GLN A 619 -4.27 12.47 9.28
CA GLN A 619 -3.71 12.65 10.63
C GLN A 619 -3.71 14.11 11.11
N PHE A 620 -3.58 15.08 10.20
CA PHE A 620 -3.64 16.52 10.53
C PHE A 620 -4.91 16.94 11.30
N TRP A 621 -5.98 16.16 11.21
CA TRP A 621 -7.30 16.45 11.81
C TRP A 621 -7.54 15.76 13.16
N LYS A 622 -6.53 15.10 13.73
CA LYS A 622 -6.63 14.43 15.03
C LYS A 622 -5.29 14.42 15.76
N GLU A 623 -5.31 13.98 17.02
CA GLU A 623 -4.06 13.65 17.72
C GLU A 623 -3.40 12.41 17.13
N GLU A 624 -2.09 12.32 17.32
CA GLU A 624 -1.26 11.21 16.82
C GLU A 624 -1.22 10.06 17.85
N GLU A 625 -1.28 8.80 17.38
CA GLU A 625 -1.41 7.64 18.27
C GLU A 625 -0.21 7.46 19.22
N GLU A 626 -0.47 6.89 20.40
CA GLU A 626 0.50 6.82 21.49
C GLU A 626 1.73 5.96 21.15
N GLY A 627 2.90 6.61 21.05
CA GLY A 627 4.20 5.98 20.79
C GLY A 627 5.32 6.69 21.56
N ARG A 628 6.57 6.41 21.21
CA ARG A 628 7.75 7.04 21.83
C ARG A 628 7.91 8.52 21.49
N GLU A 629 7.40 8.94 20.33
CA GLU A 629 7.52 10.30 19.79
C GLU A 629 6.47 10.53 18.70
N ARG A 630 6.25 11.80 18.30
CA ARG A 630 5.48 12.14 17.10
C ARG A 630 6.32 11.95 15.83
N VAL A 631 5.66 11.66 14.71
CA VAL A 631 6.32 11.49 13.41
C VAL A 631 6.94 12.80 12.91
N SER A 632 6.29 13.94 13.18
CA SER A 632 6.83 15.27 12.93
C SER A 632 8.11 15.54 13.74
N ASP A 633 8.12 15.23 15.04
CA ASP A 633 9.28 15.41 15.92
C ASP A 633 10.49 14.59 15.46
N ASN A 634 10.27 13.34 15.03
CA ASN A 634 11.33 12.50 14.46
C ASN A 634 11.94 13.11 13.18
N ARG A 635 11.10 13.68 12.29
CA ARG A 635 11.59 14.35 11.08
C ARG A 635 12.26 15.69 11.38
N PHE A 636 11.71 16.49 12.29
CA PHE A 636 12.32 17.78 12.63
C PHE A 636 13.68 17.58 13.30
N ARG A 637 13.86 16.57 14.15
CA ARG A 637 15.16 16.24 14.75
C ARG A 637 16.23 15.88 13.72
N GLU A 638 15.85 15.16 12.65
CA GLU A 638 16.74 14.86 11.52
C GLU A 638 17.15 16.13 10.75
N LEU A 639 16.18 17.01 10.45
CA LEU A 639 16.40 18.28 9.76
C LEU A 639 17.28 19.23 10.60
N GLN A 640 16.97 19.36 11.89
CA GLN A 640 17.74 20.13 12.87
C GLN A 640 19.18 19.62 12.97
N ALA A 641 19.38 18.31 13.12
CA ALA A 641 20.71 17.72 13.21
C ALA A 641 21.54 17.98 11.94
N ARG A 642 20.93 17.96 10.75
CA ARG A 642 21.62 18.29 9.49
C ARG A 642 22.00 19.77 9.37
N LEU A 643 21.13 20.66 9.84
CA LEU A 643 21.38 22.11 9.89
C LEU A 643 22.45 22.46 10.91
N ASP A 644 22.41 21.89 12.11
CA ASP A 644 23.42 22.13 13.15
C ASP A 644 24.76 21.47 12.81
N GLY A 645 24.77 20.33 12.11
CA GLY A 645 25.99 19.69 11.61
C GLY A 645 26.69 20.47 10.48
N ALA A 646 25.96 21.29 9.71
CA ALA A 646 26.55 22.16 8.69
C ALA A 646 27.52 23.21 9.28
N LYS A 647 27.39 23.52 10.58
CA LYS A 647 28.24 24.43 11.34
C LYS A 647 29.72 24.06 11.39
N GLN A 648 30.08 22.83 11.02
CA GLN A 648 31.47 22.36 11.00
C GLN A 648 32.18 22.59 9.64
N ALA A 649 31.50 23.18 8.65
CA ALA A 649 32.03 23.32 7.28
C ALA A 649 32.63 24.69 6.94
N SER A 650 32.23 25.78 7.61
CA SER A 650 32.81 27.12 7.40
C SER A 650 32.67 28.04 8.62
N GLU A 651 33.62 28.97 8.80
CA GLU A 651 33.58 29.98 9.87
C GLU A 651 32.52 31.08 9.60
N GLU A 652 32.05 31.21 8.36
CA GLU A 652 30.97 32.13 7.96
C GLU A 652 29.57 31.68 8.43
N PHE A 653 29.43 30.43 8.90
CA PHE A 653 28.13 29.84 9.22
C PHE A 653 27.29 30.64 10.25
N GLU A 654 27.94 31.36 11.18
CA GLU A 654 27.30 32.24 12.17
C GLU A 654 26.52 33.42 11.55
N GLN A 655 26.73 33.74 10.26
CA GLN A 655 26.15 34.93 9.61
C GLN A 655 24.98 34.62 8.65
N THR A 656 24.48 33.38 8.65
CA THR A 656 23.50 32.87 7.66
C THR A 656 22.23 32.33 8.32
N GLY A 657 21.07 32.45 7.67
CA GLY A 657 19.81 31.88 8.19
C GLY A 657 19.75 30.37 8.02
N LYS A 658 19.22 29.63 9.00
CA LYS A 658 18.96 28.18 8.84
C LYS A 658 17.56 27.95 8.34
N VAL A 659 17.41 27.27 7.22
CA VAL A 659 16.11 27.10 6.55
C VAL A 659 15.79 25.63 6.33
N VAL A 660 14.57 25.24 6.71
CA VAL A 660 13.91 24.03 6.22
C VAL A 660 12.95 24.43 5.11
N ALA A 661 13.34 24.14 3.87
CA ALA A 661 12.48 24.30 2.71
C ALA A 661 11.48 23.13 2.61
N VAL A 662 10.23 23.45 2.28
CA VAL A 662 9.16 22.48 1.97
C VAL A 662 8.45 22.85 0.67
N GLY A 663 7.71 21.90 0.10
CA GLY A 663 6.78 22.15 -1.01
C GLY A 663 5.38 21.61 -0.70
N CYS A 664 4.84 21.96 0.47
CA CYS A 664 3.53 21.47 0.94
C CYS A 664 3.10 22.21 2.23
N PRO A 665 1.89 22.81 2.28
CA PRO A 665 1.42 23.55 3.45
C PRO A 665 1.25 22.67 4.68
N PHE A 666 0.76 21.43 4.53
CA PHE A 666 0.66 20.49 5.65
C PHE A 666 2.03 20.09 6.22
N CYS A 667 3.08 20.03 5.39
CA CYS A 667 4.44 19.77 5.86
C CYS A 667 5.00 20.98 6.60
N LYS A 668 4.75 22.20 6.09
CA LYS A 668 5.08 23.46 6.77
C LYS A 668 4.45 23.53 8.16
N ALA A 669 3.16 23.20 8.28
CA ALA A 669 2.44 23.22 9.54
C ALA A 669 2.98 22.18 10.54
N MET A 670 3.12 20.91 10.13
CA MET A 670 3.59 19.84 11.03
C MET A 670 5.03 20.02 11.52
N LEU A 671 5.91 20.63 10.73
CA LEU A 671 7.29 20.89 11.16
C LEU A 671 7.35 22.12 12.08
N ASN A 672 6.53 23.15 11.85
CA ASN A 672 6.39 24.31 12.73
C ASN A 672 5.74 23.99 14.09
N SER A 673 4.89 22.96 14.18
CA SER A 673 4.20 22.58 15.41
C SER A 673 5.01 21.65 16.36
N THR A 674 6.24 21.26 15.99
CA THR A 674 7.06 20.38 16.84
C THR A 674 7.59 21.11 18.09
N PRO A 675 7.64 20.46 19.28
CA PRO A 675 8.21 21.08 20.47
C PRO A 675 9.70 21.42 20.33
N GLU A 676 10.44 20.75 19.45
CA GLU A 676 11.84 21.11 19.17
C GLU A 676 11.95 22.38 18.31
N LYS A 677 11.09 22.57 17.30
CA LYS A 677 11.05 23.83 16.54
C LYS A 677 10.66 25.04 17.39
N GLN A 678 9.84 24.84 18.43
CA GLN A 678 9.48 25.87 19.41
C GLN A 678 10.64 26.30 20.32
N LYS A 679 11.77 25.57 20.33
CA LYS A 679 13.01 25.94 21.05
C LYS A 679 14.05 26.58 20.13
N ARG A 680 13.76 26.72 18.83
CA ARG A 680 14.74 26.92 17.76
C ARG A 680 14.28 27.99 16.78
N ASP A 681 14.24 29.23 17.25
CA ASP A 681 13.88 30.39 16.44
C ASP A 681 14.92 30.73 15.36
N ASP A 682 16.15 30.22 15.49
CA ASP A 682 17.20 30.29 14.47
C ASP A 682 16.92 29.42 13.23
N ILE A 683 16.01 28.44 13.33
CA ILE A 683 15.56 27.60 12.21
C ILE A 683 14.19 28.10 11.74
N VAL A 684 14.09 28.47 10.46
CA VAL A 684 12.83 28.91 9.82
C VAL A 684 12.31 27.84 8.85
N VAL A 685 11.01 27.54 8.88
CA VAL A 685 10.38 26.61 7.91
C VAL A 685 9.60 27.40 6.88
N LYS A 686 10.13 27.50 5.65
CA LYS A 686 9.55 28.24 4.52
C LYS A 686 9.16 27.28 3.39
N ASP A 687 8.13 27.62 2.63
CA ASP A 687 7.88 26.96 1.36
C ASP A 687 8.83 27.50 0.26
N VAL A 688 9.10 26.73 -0.79
CA VAL A 688 9.93 27.15 -1.93
C VAL A 688 9.40 28.45 -2.56
N ALA A 689 8.08 28.67 -2.59
CA ALA A 689 7.50 29.92 -3.10
C ALA A 689 7.86 31.16 -2.25
N GLU A 690 8.01 31.02 -0.92
CA GLU A 690 8.38 32.13 -0.04
C GLU A 690 9.86 32.51 -0.24
N LEU A 691 10.75 31.50 -0.27
CA LEU A 691 12.17 31.70 -0.61
C LEU A 691 12.35 32.33 -1.99
N MET A 692 11.52 31.94 -2.96
CA MET A 692 11.60 32.43 -4.32
C MET A 692 11.10 33.87 -4.47
N LEU A 693 10.10 34.29 -3.67
CA LEU A 693 9.74 35.70 -3.58
C LEU A 693 10.89 36.52 -3.01
N GLU A 694 11.50 36.09 -1.91
CA GLU A 694 12.65 36.77 -1.27
C GLU A 694 13.85 36.87 -2.22
N SER A 695 14.18 35.78 -2.92
CA SER A 695 15.26 35.73 -3.92
C SER A 695 15.01 36.67 -5.11
N MET A 696 13.79 36.74 -5.63
CA MET A 696 13.41 37.62 -6.73
C MET A 696 13.38 39.10 -6.32
N GLN A 697 12.87 39.41 -5.12
CA GLN A 697 12.92 40.77 -4.56
C GLN A 697 14.37 41.24 -4.36
N ARG A 698 15.27 40.34 -3.91
CA ARG A 698 16.72 40.62 -3.84
C ARG A 698 17.35 40.83 -5.23
N ALA A 699 16.92 40.10 -6.25
CA ALA A 699 17.45 40.19 -7.61
C ALA A 699 17.05 41.48 -8.34
N THR A 700 15.82 41.95 -8.11
CA THR A 700 15.24 43.13 -8.77
C THR A 700 15.52 44.43 -8.02
N GLY A 701 15.78 44.35 -6.71
CA GLY A 701 15.79 45.51 -5.81
C GLY A 701 14.39 46.06 -5.50
N GLU A 702 13.33 45.47 -6.06
CA GLU A 702 11.94 45.84 -5.79
C GLU A 702 11.47 45.17 -4.50
N TRP A 703 11.62 45.87 -3.37
CA TRP A 703 10.94 45.49 -2.13
C TRP A 703 9.44 45.81 -2.27
N VAL A 704 8.68 44.86 -2.82
CA VAL A 704 7.23 44.97 -2.98
C VAL A 704 6.57 44.92 -1.60
N ALA A 705 6.40 46.09 -0.99
CA ALA A 705 5.39 46.28 0.02
C ALA A 705 4.01 45.96 -0.58
N PRO A 706 3.10 45.25 0.12
CA PRO A 706 1.81 44.84 -0.44
C PRO A 706 1.06 46.02 -1.04
N THR A 707 0.79 45.96 -2.35
CA THR A 707 0.27 47.09 -3.10
C THR A 707 -1.11 47.48 -2.61
N ALA A 708 -1.27 48.74 -2.19
CA ALA A 708 -2.59 49.31 -1.99
C ALA A 708 -3.40 49.17 -3.29
N ALA A 709 -4.69 48.83 -3.17
CA ALA A 709 -5.53 48.59 -4.34
C ALA A 709 -5.57 49.84 -5.24
N PRO A 710 -5.21 49.74 -6.53
CA PRO A 710 -5.48 50.81 -7.48
C PRO A 710 -6.99 50.93 -7.67
N ASP A 711 -7.48 52.16 -7.89
CA ASP A 711 -8.90 52.39 -8.20
C ASP A 711 -9.34 51.58 -9.42
N ASN A 712 -10.61 51.14 -9.42
CA ASN A 712 -11.19 50.26 -10.43
C ASN A 712 -11.38 50.95 -11.80
N ALA A 713 -10.28 51.12 -12.53
CA ALA A 713 -10.23 51.44 -13.94
C ALA A 713 -9.58 50.27 -14.69
N LEU A 714 -10.40 49.48 -15.40
CA LEU A 714 -9.92 48.49 -16.36
C LEU A 714 -9.38 49.22 -17.60
N ALA A 715 -8.13 49.66 -17.52
CA ALA A 715 -7.33 49.91 -18.71
C ALA A 715 -6.91 48.54 -19.28
N GLU A 716 -7.28 48.28 -20.54
CA GLU A 716 -6.73 47.16 -21.30
C GLU A 716 -5.24 47.42 -21.53
N SER A 717 -4.38 46.74 -20.76
CA SER A 717 -2.97 46.63 -21.10
C SER A 717 -2.82 45.63 -22.24
N ASP A 718 -2.09 45.99 -23.30
CA ASP A 718 -1.73 45.06 -24.37
C ASP A 718 -1.11 43.79 -23.78
N GLN A 719 -1.88 42.69 -23.81
CA GLN A 719 -1.44 41.39 -23.32
C GLN A 719 -0.29 40.91 -24.22
N PRO A 720 0.95 40.78 -23.73
CA PRO A 720 2.01 40.20 -24.53
C PRO A 720 1.64 38.75 -24.81
N VAL A 721 1.55 38.39 -26.10
CA VAL A 721 1.20 37.02 -26.52
C VAL A 721 2.24 36.05 -25.96
N VAL A 722 1.89 35.40 -24.85
CA VAL A 722 2.70 34.34 -24.26
C VAL A 722 2.77 33.19 -25.26
N PRO A 723 3.94 32.60 -25.54
CA PRO A 723 4.05 31.42 -26.38
C PRO A 723 3.09 30.32 -25.89
N ASN A 724 2.12 29.98 -26.73
CA ASN A 724 1.05 29.06 -26.38
C ASN A 724 1.59 27.64 -26.16
N ALA A 725 1.30 27.07 -24.99
CA ALA A 725 0.91 25.68 -24.75
C ALA A 725 1.78 24.49 -25.24
N GLU A 726 2.88 24.69 -25.97
CA GLU A 726 3.82 23.63 -26.37
C GLU A 726 4.68 23.19 -25.16
N ALA A 727 4.07 22.40 -24.29
CA ALA A 727 4.64 21.95 -23.02
C ALA A 727 4.62 20.41 -22.91
N PRO A 728 5.63 19.72 -23.48
CA PRO A 728 5.79 18.27 -23.39
C PRO A 728 6.32 17.87 -22.01
N MET A 729 5.41 17.66 -21.06
CA MET A 729 5.68 16.86 -19.86
C MET A 729 4.63 15.78 -19.70
N ALA A 730 4.83 14.67 -20.43
CA ALA A 730 4.12 13.43 -20.17
C ALA A 730 4.69 12.81 -18.89
N ARG A 731 3.96 12.93 -17.77
CA ARG A 731 4.34 12.31 -16.48
C ARG A 731 4.71 10.83 -16.68
N PRO A 732 5.80 10.31 -16.09
CA PRO A 732 6.13 8.89 -16.10
C PRO A 732 5.02 8.04 -15.46
N GLY A 733 4.12 7.50 -16.30
CA GLY A 733 2.91 6.80 -15.86
C GLY A 733 1.64 7.14 -16.66
N ALA A 734 1.68 8.13 -17.56
CA ALA A 734 0.56 8.42 -18.45
C ALA A 734 0.30 7.27 -19.44
N VAL A 735 -0.91 6.70 -19.41
CA VAL A 735 -1.38 5.77 -20.46
C VAL A 735 -1.94 6.61 -21.61
N ARG A 736 -1.22 6.65 -22.74
CA ARG A 736 -1.73 7.23 -24.00
C ARG A 736 -3.00 6.47 -24.42
N SER A 737 -4.03 7.20 -24.86
CA SER A 737 -5.09 6.63 -25.69
C SER A 737 -4.52 6.24 -27.07
N ALA A 738 -5.21 5.36 -27.80
CA ALA A 738 -4.67 4.79 -29.05
C ALA A 738 -4.59 5.80 -30.21
N ASP A 739 -5.33 6.91 -30.11
CA ASP A 739 -5.67 7.80 -31.23
C ASP A 739 -5.09 9.23 -31.07
N ALA A 740 -4.02 9.37 -30.27
CA ALA A 740 -3.34 10.66 -30.06
C ALA A 740 -2.25 10.90 -31.13
N PRO A 741 -2.20 12.08 -31.80
CA PRO A 741 -1.15 12.41 -32.76
C PRO A 741 0.28 12.41 -32.18
N ASP A 742 1.26 12.41 -33.08
CA ASP A 742 2.70 12.40 -32.79
C ASP A 742 3.21 13.76 -32.26
N ASP A 743 4.31 13.70 -31.49
CA ASP A 743 4.84 14.81 -30.71
C ASP A 743 5.90 15.65 -31.46
N VAL A 744 5.94 16.96 -31.21
CA VAL A 744 7.07 17.83 -31.54
C VAL A 744 8.00 17.94 -30.33
N VAL A 745 9.31 17.85 -30.55
CA VAL A 745 10.32 17.62 -29.50
C VAL A 745 11.08 18.89 -29.13
N GLY A 746 11.22 19.14 -27.82
CA GLY A 746 12.19 20.05 -27.24
C GLY A 746 12.66 19.50 -25.89
N GLU A 747 13.97 19.48 -25.63
CA GLU A 747 14.55 18.83 -24.46
C GLU A 747 14.60 19.76 -23.24
N THR A 748 14.23 19.22 -22.08
CA THR A 748 14.44 19.85 -20.76
C THR A 748 15.69 19.27 -20.08
N ALA A 749 16.14 19.91 -18.99
CA ALA A 749 17.22 19.36 -18.16
C ALA A 749 16.85 18.01 -17.49
N ALA A 750 15.56 17.64 -17.43
CA ALA A 750 15.13 16.32 -16.96
C ALA A 750 15.34 15.22 -18.02
N ASP A 751 15.33 15.55 -19.31
CA ASP A 751 15.38 14.57 -20.39
C ASP A 751 16.80 14.03 -20.63
N VAL A 752 17.83 14.84 -20.35
CA VAL A 752 19.25 14.50 -20.56
C VAL A 752 19.83 13.67 -19.39
N ALA A 753 19.16 13.60 -18.23
CA ALA A 753 19.73 13.00 -17.01
C ALA A 753 18.87 11.94 -16.29
N ASN A 754 17.65 11.64 -16.75
CA ASN A 754 16.80 10.59 -16.14
C ASN A 754 17.30 9.13 -16.34
N ALA A 755 18.45 8.95 -16.99
CA ALA A 755 19.18 7.69 -17.05
C ALA A 755 20.63 7.88 -16.58
N GLN A 756 20.86 7.83 -15.26
CA GLN A 756 22.22 7.83 -14.68
C GLN A 756 22.41 6.68 -13.67
N PRO A 757 23.49 5.88 -13.79
CA PRO A 757 23.81 4.82 -12.83
C PRO A 757 24.44 5.43 -11.56
N GLY A 758 23.76 5.30 -10.42
CA GLY A 758 24.16 6.01 -9.20
C GLY A 758 23.70 5.37 -7.88
N SER A 759 23.75 4.04 -7.77
CA SER A 759 23.75 3.43 -6.42
C SER A 759 25.07 3.80 -5.72
N PRO A 760 25.07 4.24 -4.45
CA PRO A 760 26.30 4.49 -3.72
C PRO A 760 27.07 3.17 -3.48
N VAL A 761 28.06 2.91 -4.32
CA VAL A 761 29.05 1.83 -4.16
C VAL A 761 30.42 2.42 -3.88
N GLU A 762 30.47 3.43 -3.00
CA GLU A 762 31.72 3.98 -2.45
C GLU A 762 31.43 4.73 -1.14
N ASN A 763 31.42 3.98 -0.04
CA ASN A 763 31.69 4.41 1.34
C ASN A 763 31.58 3.17 2.24
N ALA A 764 32.71 2.62 2.68
CA ALA A 764 32.73 1.42 3.51
C ALA A 764 32.37 1.71 4.98
N ASP A 765 32.66 2.93 5.44
CA ASP A 765 32.74 3.27 6.86
C ASP A 765 31.49 3.99 7.41
N THR A 766 30.51 4.33 6.57
CA THR A 766 29.24 4.94 7.01
C THR A 766 28.28 3.92 7.62
N GLN A 767 28.71 3.23 8.67
CA GLN A 767 27.79 2.72 9.70
C GLN A 767 27.20 3.94 10.43
N PRO A 768 25.89 4.00 10.71
CA PRO A 768 25.37 4.99 11.64
C PRO A 768 25.93 4.69 13.03
N GLU A 769 26.62 5.67 13.64
CA GLU A 769 27.19 5.53 14.98
C GLU A 769 26.11 5.12 16.01
N PRO A 770 26.51 4.39 17.08
CA PRO A 770 25.57 3.97 18.10
C PRO A 770 24.89 5.18 18.75
N GLN A 771 23.57 5.08 18.93
CA GLN A 771 22.80 6.08 19.69
C GLN A 771 23.48 6.34 21.04
N ALA A 772 23.66 7.62 21.37
CA ALA A 772 24.46 8.07 22.50
C ALA A 772 24.17 7.28 23.79
N ALA A 773 25.23 6.90 24.49
CA ALA A 773 25.14 6.23 25.78
C ALA A 773 24.40 7.11 26.80
N HIS A 774 23.69 6.47 27.73
CA HIS A 774 23.16 7.17 28.90
C HIS A 774 24.31 7.79 29.70
N PRO A 775 24.16 9.04 30.21
CA PRO A 775 25.16 9.63 31.10
C PRO A 775 25.10 8.93 32.46
N GLU A 776 26.05 8.04 32.73
CA GLU A 776 26.22 7.42 34.04
C GLU A 776 26.99 8.33 35.01
N GLY A 777 26.58 8.36 36.27
CA GLY A 777 27.49 8.67 37.40
C GLY A 777 27.35 10.02 38.11
N VAL A 778 26.23 10.29 38.80
CA VAL A 778 26.20 11.25 39.93
C VAL A 778 25.53 10.66 41.19
N THR A 779 26.33 9.90 41.94
CA THR A 779 26.31 9.68 43.40
C THR A 779 25.06 9.18 44.15
N GLU A 780 25.29 8.26 45.08
CA GLU A 780 24.31 7.71 46.02
C GLU A 780 23.79 8.71 47.09
N ARG A 781 22.55 8.51 47.54
CA ARG A 781 22.00 8.63 48.92
C ARG A 781 20.49 8.37 48.87
N LYS A 782 19.83 7.69 49.83
CA LYS A 782 20.26 7.05 51.09
C LYS A 782 19.21 5.98 51.47
N ALA A 783 19.62 4.85 52.05
CA ALA A 783 18.68 3.82 52.51
C ALA A 783 18.07 4.13 53.89
N TRP A 784 16.82 3.71 54.13
CA TRP A 784 16.17 3.65 55.45
C TRP A 784 15.89 2.18 55.81
N LYS A 785 16.15 1.78 57.07
CA LYS A 785 15.97 0.40 57.56
C LYS A 785 14.72 0.25 58.46
N PRO A 786 13.87 -0.76 58.24
CA PRO A 786 13.13 -1.43 59.31
C PRO A 786 14.03 -2.46 60.04
N LYS A 787 13.62 -3.00 61.19
CA LYS A 787 14.40 -3.97 61.98
C LYS A 787 13.53 -5.11 62.54
N ALA A 788 14.01 -6.35 62.33
CA ALA A 788 13.72 -7.61 63.04
C ALA A 788 12.28 -8.15 63.10
N GLU A 789 12.05 -9.20 62.30
CA GLU A 789 11.61 -10.55 62.70
C GLU A 789 10.51 -10.76 63.78
N ALA A 790 9.39 -11.34 63.32
CA ALA A 790 8.80 -12.57 63.89
C ALA A 790 7.99 -13.31 62.80
N ALA A 791 7.75 -14.62 62.95
CA ALA A 791 7.05 -15.47 61.99
C ALA A 791 5.98 -16.35 62.71
N PRO A 792 5.23 -17.22 62.01
CA PRO A 792 4.23 -16.88 60.99
C PRO A 792 2.81 -17.41 61.37
N ALA A 793 1.76 -16.91 60.73
CA ALA A 793 0.38 -17.43 60.87
C ALA A 793 -0.36 -17.48 59.52
N GLN A 794 -1.32 -18.41 59.38
CA GLN A 794 -2.01 -18.70 58.12
C GLN A 794 -3.19 -17.73 57.83
N PRO A 795 -3.52 -17.46 56.56
CA PRO A 795 -4.69 -16.68 56.17
C PRO A 795 -5.92 -17.56 55.83
N VAL A 796 -7.08 -17.18 56.38
CA VAL A 796 -8.44 -17.56 55.91
C VAL A 796 -9.40 -16.39 56.26
N PRO A 797 -10.56 -16.22 55.59
CA PRO A 797 -10.72 -15.04 54.73
C PRO A 797 -11.97 -14.18 55.04
N ALA A 798 -12.05 -12.98 54.44
CA ALA A 798 -13.32 -12.27 54.24
C ALA A 798 -13.29 -11.26 53.07
N GLU A 799 -14.20 -11.48 52.11
CA GLU A 799 -15.07 -10.49 51.46
C GLU A 799 -14.52 -9.37 50.56
N SER A 800 -15.44 -8.79 49.76
CA SER A 800 -15.17 -7.98 48.57
C SER A 800 -16.22 -6.90 48.35
N GLY A 801 -15.77 -5.69 47.97
CA GLY A 801 -16.61 -4.62 47.43
C GLY A 801 -16.22 -4.36 45.97
N ALA A 802 -17.21 -4.28 45.07
CA ALA A 802 -16.96 -4.36 43.62
C ALA A 802 -17.22 -3.05 42.85
N ALA A 803 -16.47 -2.87 41.76
CA ALA A 803 -16.74 -1.94 40.66
C ALA A 803 -16.53 -2.67 39.32
N PRO A 804 -17.17 -2.27 38.21
CA PRO A 804 -17.51 -3.20 37.13
C PRO A 804 -16.39 -3.46 36.11
N ALA A 805 -16.18 -4.74 35.79
CA ALA A 805 -15.31 -5.18 34.70
C ALA A 805 -16.08 -5.40 33.38
N ARG A 806 -15.52 -4.95 32.25
CA ARG A 806 -15.92 -5.45 30.92
C ARG A 806 -15.41 -6.89 30.75
N LYS A 807 -16.15 -7.72 30.01
CA LYS A 807 -15.88 -9.17 29.90
C LYS A 807 -14.63 -9.48 29.07
N SER A 808 -13.53 -9.85 29.73
CA SER A 808 -12.40 -10.52 29.08
C SER A 808 -12.65 -12.02 28.98
N TRP A 809 -12.53 -12.61 27.79
CA TRP A 809 -12.54 -14.06 27.60
C TRP A 809 -11.23 -14.69 28.12
N LYS A 810 -11.33 -15.82 28.83
CA LYS A 810 -10.18 -16.62 29.27
C LYS A 810 -10.17 -17.95 28.51
N PRO A 811 -9.10 -18.31 27.79
CA PRO A 811 -8.87 -19.71 27.42
C PRO A 811 -8.55 -20.53 28.67
N GLN A 812 -9.00 -21.79 28.71
CA GLN A 812 -8.53 -22.75 29.71
C GLN A 812 -7.18 -23.31 29.28
N GLY A 813 -6.16 -23.18 30.13
CA GLY A 813 -4.89 -23.88 29.95
C GLY A 813 -4.91 -25.22 30.69
N GLY A 814 -4.35 -26.25 30.05
CA GLY A 814 -3.88 -27.46 30.72
C GLY A 814 -2.37 -27.53 30.55
N ALA A 815 -1.64 -27.71 31.66
CA ALA A 815 -0.24 -28.12 31.66
C ALA A 815 -0.17 -29.62 31.31
N ASP A 816 0.73 -30.05 30.41
CA ASP A 816 2.09 -30.54 30.72
C ASP A 816 2.05 -31.75 31.68
N ASP A 817 2.59 -32.93 31.37
CA ASP A 817 3.92 -33.17 30.79
C ASP A 817 4.01 -34.44 29.88
N VAL A 818 5.18 -34.71 29.27
CA VAL A 818 5.39 -35.83 28.33
C VAL A 818 6.63 -36.67 28.68
N SER A 819 6.52 -38.02 28.72
CA SER A 819 7.67 -38.94 28.62
C SER A 819 7.34 -40.40 28.25
N ALA A 820 7.96 -40.85 27.15
CA ALA A 820 8.54 -42.18 26.84
C ALA A 820 7.76 -43.52 27.07
N GLU A 821 7.21 -44.03 25.94
CA GLU A 821 7.50 -45.37 25.36
C GLU A 821 7.06 -46.70 26.05
N PRO A 822 7.06 -47.88 25.35
CA PRO A 822 5.84 -48.71 25.33
C PRO A 822 5.98 -50.18 25.81
N ALA A 823 4.88 -50.75 26.31
CA ALA A 823 4.74 -52.20 26.51
C ALA A 823 3.29 -52.72 26.41
N GLN A 824 3.21 -54.03 26.16
CA GLN A 824 2.07 -54.85 25.75
C GLN A 824 0.95 -55.06 26.79
N ALA A 825 -0.26 -55.31 26.26
CA ALA A 825 -1.30 -56.26 26.71
C ALA A 825 -1.52 -56.60 28.21
N GLY A 826 -2.74 -56.37 28.67
CA GLY A 826 -3.31 -56.97 29.90
C GLY A 826 -4.84 -56.81 29.92
N ALA A 827 -5.57 -57.78 30.45
CA ALA A 827 -7.04 -57.79 30.48
C ALA A 827 -7.59 -58.21 31.85
N GLY A 828 -8.81 -57.75 32.17
CA GLY A 828 -9.54 -58.06 33.40
C GLY A 828 -9.21 -57.14 34.59
N GLU A 829 -10.04 -57.06 35.63
CA GLU A 829 -11.42 -57.58 35.76
C GLU A 829 -12.17 -56.85 36.89
N THR A 830 -13.50 -56.71 36.79
CA THR A 830 -14.32 -55.96 37.75
C THR A 830 -15.15 -56.90 38.66
N PRO A 831 -14.99 -56.87 40.00
CA PRO A 831 -15.90 -57.53 40.92
C PRO A 831 -17.04 -56.60 41.37
N ALA A 832 -18.26 -57.14 41.55
CA ALA A 832 -19.48 -56.36 41.80
C ALA A 832 -20.28 -56.85 43.04
N ARG A 833 -21.18 -55.98 43.55
CA ARG A 833 -22.40 -56.25 44.38
C ARG A 833 -23.01 -54.89 44.81
N LYS A 834 -24.33 -54.67 44.98
CA LYS A 834 -25.56 -55.52 44.97
C LYS A 834 -26.67 -54.79 44.18
N ALA A 835 -27.85 -55.41 43.99
CA ALA A 835 -28.87 -54.98 43.00
C ALA A 835 -30.32 -54.88 43.53
N TRP A 836 -31.19 -54.18 42.79
CA TRP A 836 -32.63 -54.48 42.64
C TRP A 836 -33.12 -54.03 41.22
N LYS A 837 -33.94 -54.87 40.56
CA LYS A 837 -34.64 -54.74 39.24
C LYS A 837 -36.18 -54.58 39.44
N PRO A 838 -37.09 -54.67 38.44
CA PRO A 838 -37.02 -54.58 36.96
C PRO A 838 -37.72 -53.27 36.47
N LYS A 839 -38.23 -53.01 35.24
CA LYS A 839 -38.45 -53.68 33.92
C LYS A 839 -37.85 -52.77 32.81
N ALA A 840 -37.61 -53.13 31.54
CA ALA A 840 -38.16 -54.09 30.55
C ALA A 840 -39.38 -53.57 29.74
N GLY A 841 -39.44 -53.68 28.40
CA GLY A 841 -38.56 -54.34 27.40
C GLY A 841 -38.18 -53.41 26.22
N ALA A 842 -37.20 -53.71 25.34
CA ALA A 842 -36.76 -54.97 24.70
C ALA A 842 -37.57 -55.34 23.44
N ASP A 843 -37.02 -55.87 22.33
CA ASP A 843 -35.70 -55.82 21.63
C ASP A 843 -36.06 -55.93 20.09
N ASP A 844 -35.26 -56.11 19.02
CA ASP A 844 -33.84 -56.38 18.67
C ASP A 844 -33.63 -56.05 17.14
N VAL A 845 -32.47 -56.38 16.54
CA VAL A 845 -32.17 -56.63 15.09
C VAL A 845 -31.77 -55.45 14.17
N ALA A 846 -30.72 -55.70 13.38
CA ALA A 846 -30.41 -55.12 12.06
C ALA A 846 -30.29 -56.28 11.04
N PRO A 847 -30.59 -56.17 9.72
CA PRO A 847 -29.88 -55.23 8.81
C PRO A 847 -30.65 -54.80 7.52
N VAL A 848 -29.90 -54.24 6.53
CA VAL A 848 -30.17 -54.22 5.06
C VAL A 848 -31.09 -53.14 4.44
N ALA A 849 -30.58 -52.56 3.35
CA ALA A 849 -31.21 -51.89 2.19
C ALA A 849 -31.87 -50.49 2.30
N GLU A 850 -31.73 -49.78 1.18
CA GLU A 850 -32.67 -48.94 0.39
C GLU A 850 -34.03 -48.55 1.03
N ALA A 851 -34.61 -47.34 0.81
CA ALA A 851 -34.39 -46.41 -0.29
C ALA A 851 -34.69 -44.92 0.04
N ARG A 852 -34.52 -44.09 -1.00
CA ARG A 852 -35.04 -42.71 -1.21
C ARG A 852 -36.59 -42.69 -1.09
N VAL A 853 -37.26 -41.60 -0.70
CA VAL A 853 -37.88 -40.58 -1.60
C VAL A 853 -38.71 -39.57 -0.76
N GLU A 854 -38.77 -38.30 -1.23
CA GLU A 854 -39.66 -37.15 -0.88
C GLU A 854 -39.91 -36.80 0.61
N GLU A 855 -39.75 -35.55 1.09
CA GLU A 855 -40.13 -34.21 0.61
C GLU A 855 -41.58 -33.80 0.95
N THR A 856 -41.73 -32.78 1.80
CA THR A 856 -42.84 -31.81 1.74
C THR A 856 -42.47 -30.54 2.53
N ALA A 857 -42.95 -29.38 2.07
CA ALA A 857 -42.64 -28.06 2.62
C ALA A 857 -43.78 -27.55 3.57
N PRO A 858 -43.87 -26.27 4.00
CA PRO A 858 -43.71 -25.99 5.43
C PRO A 858 -44.86 -25.19 6.09
N THR A 859 -44.68 -24.86 7.38
CA THR A 859 -45.44 -23.84 8.18
C THR A 859 -46.91 -24.15 8.51
N PRO A 860 -47.53 -23.50 9.52
CA PRO A 860 -47.04 -22.43 10.40
C PRO A 860 -46.99 -22.79 11.92
N SER A 861 -46.43 -21.89 12.73
CA SER A 861 -46.39 -21.98 14.19
C SER A 861 -47.65 -21.39 14.87
N PRO A 862 -48.02 -21.89 16.06
CA PRO A 862 -48.66 -21.09 17.11
C PRO A 862 -47.76 -20.92 18.35
N ALA A 863 -48.11 -19.98 19.24
CA ALA A 863 -47.21 -19.49 20.30
C ALA A 863 -47.49 -20.01 21.73
N ARG A 864 -46.46 -19.83 22.58
CA ARG A 864 -46.31 -20.18 24.01
C ARG A 864 -47.51 -19.97 24.96
N LYS A 865 -47.59 -20.82 26.00
CA LYS A 865 -47.86 -20.52 27.45
C LYS A 865 -47.93 -21.85 28.24
N ALA A 866 -47.73 -21.96 29.57
CA ALA A 866 -47.07 -21.15 30.60
C ALA A 866 -47.03 -21.91 31.97
N TRP A 867 -46.23 -21.47 32.95
CA TRP A 867 -46.50 -21.61 34.40
C TRP A 867 -45.77 -20.49 35.21
N LYS A 868 -46.25 -20.13 36.41
CA LYS A 868 -45.66 -19.10 37.34
C LYS A 868 -44.76 -19.75 38.44
N PRO A 869 -44.39 -19.13 39.59
CA PRO A 869 -45.26 -18.58 40.67
C PRO A 869 -45.04 -17.05 40.86
N GLN A 870 -45.94 -16.24 41.43
CA GLN A 870 -46.34 -16.10 42.85
C GLN A 870 -45.16 -15.84 43.82
N GLY A 871 -45.14 -14.77 44.64
CA GLY A 871 -46.04 -13.61 44.68
C GLY A 871 -46.01 -12.87 46.04
N LYS A 872 -46.58 -11.64 46.04
CA LYS A 872 -46.68 -10.66 47.14
C LYS A 872 -45.42 -9.85 47.47
N SER A 873 -45.52 -8.61 47.96
CA SER A 873 -46.57 -7.58 47.76
C SER A 873 -46.05 -6.22 48.30
N ASP A 874 -46.62 -5.06 47.98
CA ASP A 874 -47.70 -4.74 47.02
C ASP A 874 -47.07 -4.02 45.77
N ASP A 875 -47.34 -2.80 45.28
CA ASP A 875 -48.41 -1.82 45.57
C ASP A 875 -48.79 -0.88 44.39
N VAL A 876 -49.86 -0.14 44.66
CA VAL A 876 -50.73 0.86 43.98
C VAL A 876 -50.04 2.18 43.57
N SER A 877 -50.40 2.90 42.49
CA SER A 877 -51.36 2.61 41.40
C SER A 877 -51.23 3.55 40.17
N ALA A 878 -51.88 3.11 39.08
CA ALA A 878 -52.56 3.91 38.04
C ALA A 878 -51.76 4.88 37.13
N ALA A 879 -51.66 4.46 35.86
CA ALA A 879 -51.38 5.26 34.66
C ALA A 879 -52.65 6.06 34.21
N PRO A 880 -52.73 6.71 33.01
CA PRO A 880 -51.72 6.92 31.96
C PRO A 880 -51.65 8.38 31.42
N VAL A 881 -50.79 8.64 30.41
CA VAL A 881 -51.05 9.41 29.15
C VAL A 881 -49.76 9.55 28.31
N LEU A 882 -49.90 9.83 27.02
CA LEU A 882 -48.86 9.99 25.98
C LEU A 882 -47.93 11.20 26.19
N PRO A 883 -46.72 11.18 25.58
CA PRO A 883 -46.01 12.39 25.19
C PRO A 883 -45.60 12.44 23.70
N GLU A 884 -45.72 13.62 23.10
CA GLU A 884 -44.92 14.04 21.92
C GLU A 884 -43.58 14.69 22.38
N SER A 885 -42.78 15.12 21.41
CA SER A 885 -41.81 16.23 21.48
C SER A 885 -40.78 16.30 22.64
N VAL A 886 -39.60 15.74 22.35
CA VAL A 886 -38.26 16.34 22.55
C VAL A 886 -38.15 17.60 23.45
N ALA A 887 -37.58 17.45 24.66
CA ALA A 887 -36.83 18.52 25.35
C ALA A 887 -35.84 17.99 26.42
N GLU A 888 -34.64 18.57 26.40
CA GLU A 888 -33.60 18.77 27.45
C GLU A 888 -33.36 17.78 28.63
N VAL A 889 -32.06 17.51 28.88
CA VAL A 889 -31.53 16.85 30.09
C VAL A 889 -30.86 17.90 31.00
N PRO A 890 -31.10 17.88 32.34
CA PRO A 890 -30.64 18.95 33.24
C PRO A 890 -29.14 18.90 33.59
N ALA A 891 -28.58 20.08 33.87
CA ALA A 891 -27.17 20.27 34.22
C ALA A 891 -26.76 19.65 35.57
N ARG A 892 -25.49 19.21 35.67
CA ARG A 892 -24.82 18.86 36.94
C ARG A 892 -23.86 19.97 37.38
N LYS A 893 -23.64 20.07 38.69
CA LYS A 893 -22.97 21.20 39.36
C LYS A 893 -21.44 21.15 39.26
N ALA A 894 -20.84 22.34 39.31
CA ALA A 894 -19.39 22.54 39.35
C ALA A 894 -18.74 22.04 40.66
N TRP A 895 -17.42 21.80 40.59
CA TRP A 895 -16.54 21.55 41.73
C TRP A 895 -15.70 22.79 42.04
N GLN A 896 -15.40 23.05 43.31
CA GLN A 896 -14.54 24.15 43.77
C GLN A 896 -13.30 23.61 44.49
N PRO A 897 -12.10 24.17 44.23
CA PRO A 897 -10.93 23.92 45.07
C PRO A 897 -11.01 24.73 46.38
N LYS A 898 -10.47 24.17 47.46
CA LYS A 898 -10.09 24.90 48.68
C LYS A 898 -8.63 24.58 49.00
N GLY A 899 -7.80 25.61 49.13
CA GLY A 899 -6.39 25.50 49.50
C GLY A 899 -6.09 25.96 50.93
N LYS A 900 -4.80 25.93 51.28
CA LYS A 900 -4.05 26.48 52.45
C LYS A 900 -2.56 26.11 52.23
N ALA A 901 -1.52 26.74 52.78
CA ALA A 901 -1.38 28.03 53.49
C ALA A 901 0.13 28.41 53.63
N ASP A 902 0.59 29.63 53.96
CA ASP A 902 0.15 31.03 53.72
C ASP A 902 1.24 31.99 54.32
N ASP A 903 2.35 32.35 53.61
CA ASP A 903 3.51 33.08 54.22
C ASP A 903 3.89 34.47 53.61
N VAL A 904 3.81 35.50 54.47
CA VAL A 904 4.71 36.69 54.65
C VAL A 904 4.91 37.74 53.52
N SER A 905 4.00 38.73 53.50
CA SER A 905 4.22 40.23 53.56
C SER A 905 5.09 40.99 52.51
N ALA A 906 5.06 42.34 52.35
CA ALA A 906 4.32 43.42 53.05
C ALA A 906 4.04 44.68 52.15
N GLU A 907 2.84 45.26 52.29
CA GLU A 907 2.42 46.70 52.33
C GLU A 907 2.94 47.83 51.35
N PRO A 908 2.23 48.99 51.25
CA PRO A 908 2.14 49.80 49.99
C PRO A 908 2.53 51.30 50.11
N VAL A 909 2.31 52.12 49.04
CA VAL A 909 1.95 53.57 49.17
C VAL A 909 1.26 54.22 47.92
N ALA A 910 0.15 54.94 48.21
CA ALA A 910 -0.50 56.12 47.58
C ALA A 910 -0.63 56.45 46.05
N LYS A 911 -1.91 56.53 45.61
CA LYS A 911 -2.64 57.69 44.96
C LYS A 911 -2.13 58.46 43.70
N GLY A 912 -2.72 58.13 42.53
CA GLY A 912 -3.37 59.03 41.52
C GLY A 912 -2.62 60.22 40.88
N PRO A 913 -3.27 61.08 40.05
CA PRO A 913 -4.62 61.02 39.47
C PRO A 913 -4.62 60.88 37.91
N ALA A 914 -5.76 61.08 37.24
CA ALA A 914 -5.91 61.06 35.78
C ALA A 914 -6.37 62.42 35.21
N PRO A 915 -6.23 62.68 33.89
CA PRO A 915 -7.05 63.60 33.12
C PRO A 915 -8.10 62.87 32.23
N ALA A 916 -9.07 63.62 31.70
CA ALA A 916 -10.24 63.13 30.97
C ALA A 916 -10.19 63.45 29.45
N PRO A 917 -11.03 62.80 28.60
CA PRO A 917 -11.10 63.05 27.16
C PRO A 917 -12.19 64.07 26.77
N GLU A 918 -12.08 64.64 25.57
CA GLU A 918 -13.15 65.40 24.91
C GLU A 918 -13.42 64.87 23.48
N THR A 919 -14.73 64.84 23.13
CA THR A 919 -15.41 65.08 21.85
C THR A 919 -14.80 64.69 20.47
N SER A 920 -15.58 64.42 19.42
CA SER A 920 -16.91 63.80 19.20
C SER A 920 -17.01 63.48 17.67
N GLU A 921 -18.00 62.83 17.05
CA GLU A 921 -19.31 62.22 17.39
C GLU A 921 -19.57 61.11 16.32
N GLY A 922 -20.73 60.48 16.08
CA GLY A 922 -22.09 60.57 16.62
C GLY A 922 -23.04 59.70 15.77
N ALA A 923 -24.07 59.08 16.37
CA ALA A 923 -25.00 58.20 15.63
C ALA A 923 -26.42 58.12 16.26
N PRO A 924 -27.51 58.01 15.47
CA PRO A 924 -28.88 58.18 15.97
C PRO A 924 -29.48 56.91 16.63
N VAL A 925 -29.43 56.93 17.96
CA VAL A 925 -30.20 56.16 18.95
C VAL A 925 -31.61 55.71 18.52
N ARG A 926 -31.98 54.45 18.87
CA ARG A 926 -33.30 54.13 19.44
C ARG A 926 -33.17 53.35 20.76
N LYS A 927 -34.16 53.50 21.63
CA LYS A 927 -34.08 53.23 23.08
C LYS A 927 -34.54 51.81 23.46
N ALA A 928 -34.04 51.32 24.59
CA ALA A 928 -34.55 50.13 25.27
C ALA A 928 -35.41 50.49 26.51
N TRP A 929 -36.34 49.61 26.90
CA TRP A 929 -36.87 49.54 28.26
C TRP A 929 -37.33 48.11 28.60
N LYS A 930 -37.52 47.80 29.89
CA LYS A 930 -38.04 46.51 30.40
C LYS A 930 -39.25 46.75 31.36
N PRO A 931 -39.67 45.87 32.30
CA PRO A 931 -41.05 45.35 32.23
C PRO A 931 -41.88 45.52 33.52
N GLN A 932 -43.20 45.27 33.45
CA GLN A 932 -44.00 44.73 34.56
C GLN A 932 -45.35 44.17 34.06
N ALA A 933 -46.14 43.55 34.95
CA ALA A 933 -47.31 42.72 34.62
C ALA A 933 -48.42 42.80 35.69
N LYS A 934 -49.54 42.08 35.47
CA LYS A 934 -50.83 42.00 36.23
C LYS A 934 -51.91 43.00 35.75
N VAL A 935 -53.22 42.69 35.72
CA VAL A 935 -53.97 41.42 36.01
C VAL A 935 -55.36 41.41 35.31
N GLU A 936 -55.92 40.20 35.08
CA GLU A 936 -57.32 39.71 34.86
C GLU A 936 -58.48 40.70 34.50
N ALA A 937 -59.56 40.32 33.78
CA ALA A 937 -60.29 39.04 33.73
C ALA A 937 -61.25 38.88 32.52
N ALA A 938 -61.73 37.63 32.28
CA ALA A 938 -63.00 37.21 31.63
C ALA A 938 -63.28 37.61 30.14
N GLU A 939 -63.87 36.80 29.26
CA GLU A 939 -64.35 35.40 29.25
C GLU A 939 -63.97 34.70 27.92
N PRO A 940 -63.87 33.36 27.88
CA PRO A 940 -64.20 32.62 26.65
C PRO A 940 -65.00 31.33 26.88
N THR A 941 -66.00 31.07 26.03
CA THR A 941 -66.75 29.81 25.99
C THR A 941 -66.52 29.03 24.68
N ALA A 942 -65.92 27.85 24.84
CA ALA A 942 -66.43 26.52 24.44
C ALA A 942 -67.27 26.39 23.14
N VAL A 943 -67.13 25.32 22.33
CA VAL A 943 -67.42 23.93 22.72
C VAL A 943 -66.74 22.87 21.81
N GLN A 944 -66.14 21.86 22.46
CA GLN A 944 -65.87 20.46 22.04
C GLN A 944 -64.92 20.09 20.88
N SER A 945 -64.40 18.86 21.02
CA SER A 945 -63.48 18.11 20.17
C SER A 945 -64.01 16.68 19.95
N ALA A 946 -63.52 15.99 18.92
CA ALA A 946 -63.74 14.54 18.74
C ALA A 946 -62.51 13.89 18.09
N ALA A 947 -62.23 12.63 18.44
CA ALA A 947 -61.13 11.82 17.92
C ALA A 947 -61.67 10.70 16.99
N PRO A 948 -60.82 10.07 16.15
CA PRO A 948 -61.26 9.08 15.16
C PRO A 948 -61.09 7.62 15.64
N GLU A 949 -62.16 6.81 15.61
CA GLU A 949 -62.07 5.33 15.57
C GLU A 949 -63.42 4.67 15.21
N ALA A 950 -63.42 3.67 14.31
CA ALA A 950 -64.43 2.57 14.20
C ALA A 950 -64.20 1.64 12.98
N PRO A 951 -64.08 0.30 13.18
CA PRO A 951 -64.15 -0.70 12.10
C PRO A 951 -65.29 -1.76 12.26
N THR A 952 -65.32 -2.76 11.35
CA THR A 952 -65.93 -4.13 11.42
C THR A 952 -67.45 -4.41 11.25
N GLN A 953 -67.79 -5.06 10.09
CA GLN A 953 -68.69 -6.25 9.88
C GLN A 953 -70.21 -6.17 10.21
N PRO A 954 -71.10 -7.18 9.91
CA PRO A 954 -70.99 -8.48 9.18
C PRO A 954 -72.08 -8.79 8.08
N GLU A 955 -72.12 -10.06 7.63
CA GLU A 955 -73.06 -10.89 6.81
C GLU A 955 -74.61 -10.77 7.02
N PRO A 956 -75.55 -11.43 6.22
CA PRO A 956 -75.47 -12.78 5.60
C PRO A 956 -76.21 -13.07 4.24
N ALA A 957 -76.26 -14.37 3.88
CA ALA A 957 -76.85 -15.00 2.67
C ALA A 957 -78.40 -15.21 2.71
N PRO A 958 -79.05 -15.81 1.67
CA PRO A 958 -78.96 -17.24 1.27
C PRO A 958 -78.88 -17.43 -0.29
N SER A 959 -79.13 -18.56 -1.00
CA SER A 959 -79.68 -19.89 -0.67
C SER A 959 -79.10 -21.09 -1.50
N GLY A 960 -79.63 -21.43 -2.69
CA GLY A 960 -79.26 -22.59 -3.54
C GLY A 960 -80.06 -22.64 -4.87
N GLY A 961 -79.96 -23.67 -5.74
CA GLY A 961 -79.10 -24.87 -5.72
C GLY A 961 -79.49 -25.97 -6.75
N GLU A 962 -78.48 -26.75 -7.22
CA GLU A 962 -78.53 -27.89 -8.19
C GLU A 962 -79.08 -27.54 -9.63
N ARG A 963 -79.15 -28.41 -10.68
CA ARG A 963 -79.10 -29.89 -10.82
C ARG A 963 -78.54 -30.42 -12.20
N LYS A 964 -77.21 -30.58 -12.36
CA LYS A 964 -76.51 -31.47 -13.36
C LYS A 964 -76.62 -31.05 -14.85
N LYS A 965 -75.78 -31.47 -15.81
CA LYS A 965 -74.71 -32.51 -15.97
C LYS A 965 -73.62 -31.90 -16.92
N TRP A 966 -72.40 -32.40 -17.17
CA TRP A 966 -71.65 -33.59 -16.72
C TRP A 966 -70.10 -33.34 -16.75
N THR A 967 -69.28 -34.39 -16.98
CA THR A 967 -67.81 -34.48 -16.95
C THR A 967 -67.34 -35.58 -17.97
N PRO A 968 -66.04 -35.92 -18.22
CA PRO A 968 -64.85 -35.65 -17.38
C PRO A 968 -63.43 -35.46 -18.00
N LYS A 969 -62.54 -35.02 -17.11
CA LYS A 969 -61.11 -35.39 -16.92
C LYS A 969 -60.00 -34.83 -17.82
N ALA A 970 -58.80 -34.88 -17.23
CA ALA A 970 -57.52 -34.40 -17.74
C ALA A 970 -56.38 -35.37 -17.37
N SER A 971 -55.26 -35.24 -18.08
CA SER A 971 -53.93 -35.83 -17.88
C SER A 971 -52.98 -35.13 -18.88
N GLY A 972 -51.66 -35.15 -18.79
CA GLY A 972 -50.73 -35.82 -17.87
C GLY A 972 -49.37 -35.94 -18.59
N ALA A 973 -48.26 -36.11 -17.87
CA ALA A 973 -46.93 -36.15 -18.48
C ALA A 973 -46.63 -37.47 -19.20
N GLY A 974 -45.67 -37.44 -20.15
CA GLY A 974 -45.12 -38.63 -20.80
C GLY A 974 -43.96 -38.28 -21.72
N ALA A 975 -42.88 -39.04 -21.66
CA ALA A 975 -41.74 -38.97 -22.56
C ALA A 975 -41.36 -40.39 -23.02
N ASP A 976 -40.68 -40.47 -24.17
CA ASP A 976 -40.07 -41.65 -24.80
C ASP A 976 -40.94 -42.90 -25.03
N THR A 977 -41.20 -43.21 -26.31
CA THR A 977 -41.13 -44.59 -26.82
C THR A 977 -40.96 -44.68 -28.35
N SER A 978 -40.47 -45.85 -28.79
CA SER A 978 -40.10 -46.32 -30.12
C SER A 978 -41.00 -45.97 -31.33
N VAL A 979 -40.34 -45.48 -32.40
CA VAL A 979 -40.30 -46.01 -33.80
C VAL A 979 -41.45 -46.92 -34.30
N ALA A 980 -42.02 -46.51 -35.45
CA ALA A 980 -42.80 -47.29 -36.45
C ALA A 980 -44.18 -47.85 -35.99
N ASP A 981 -45.26 -47.71 -36.76
CA ASP A 981 -45.43 -48.39 -38.05
C ASP A 981 -46.04 -47.50 -39.17
N SER A 982 -46.66 -48.11 -40.20
CA SER A 982 -46.70 -47.59 -41.56
C SER A 982 -48.04 -47.74 -42.32
N LEU A 983 -48.22 -46.85 -43.30
CA LEU A 983 -49.00 -46.96 -44.55
C LEU A 983 -50.46 -47.48 -44.55
N SER A 984 -51.31 -46.73 -45.26
CA SER A 984 -52.29 -47.30 -46.20
C SER A 984 -52.49 -46.36 -47.41
N PRO A 985 -52.82 -46.87 -48.63
CA PRO A 985 -52.59 -46.11 -49.88
C PRO A 985 -53.80 -46.02 -50.86
N GLU A 986 -53.70 -45.13 -51.85
CA GLU A 986 -54.28 -45.21 -53.22
C GLU A 986 -53.55 -44.13 -54.09
N ALA A 987 -52.87 -44.45 -55.20
CA ALA A 987 -53.33 -44.85 -56.57
C ALA A 987 -53.78 -43.63 -57.43
N ALA A 988 -53.48 -43.47 -58.74
CA ALA A 988 -52.94 -44.33 -59.81
C ALA A 988 -52.25 -43.45 -60.95
N PRO A 989 -52.01 -43.89 -62.21
CA PRO A 989 -51.00 -44.89 -62.65
C PRO A 989 -50.15 -44.55 -63.93
N GLU A 990 -49.00 -45.27 -64.09
CA GLU A 990 -48.42 -45.85 -65.34
C GLU A 990 -47.81 -45.01 -66.51
N PRO A 991 -46.95 -45.58 -67.42
CA PRO A 991 -46.08 -46.80 -67.33
C PRO A 991 -44.67 -46.78 -68.06
N GLN A 992 -43.88 -47.88 -67.87
CA GLN A 992 -42.83 -48.52 -68.74
C GLN A 992 -41.27 -48.28 -68.61
N THR A 993 -40.63 -49.16 -67.82
CA THR A 993 -39.46 -50.08 -68.11
C THR A 993 -38.09 -49.69 -68.72
N ALA A 994 -37.02 -49.91 -67.91
CA ALA A 994 -35.77 -50.70 -68.12
C ALA A 994 -34.69 -50.27 -69.19
N ALA A 995 -33.37 -50.53 -69.06
CA ALA A 995 -32.60 -51.36 -68.09
C ALA A 995 -31.09 -50.99 -67.90
N ALA A 996 -30.53 -51.31 -66.71
CA ALA A 996 -29.13 -51.76 -66.44
C ALA A 996 -27.93 -50.74 -66.41
N PRO A 997 -26.73 -51.06 -65.83
CA PRO A 997 -26.32 -50.47 -64.53
C PRO A 997 -24.81 -50.13 -64.28
N ALA A 998 -24.51 -49.43 -63.16
CA ALA A 998 -23.30 -49.50 -62.28
C ALA A 998 -23.40 -48.37 -61.21
N ASP A 999 -23.61 -48.65 -59.91
CA ASP A 999 -22.63 -48.93 -58.82
C ASP A 999 -21.71 -47.76 -58.39
N SER A 1000 -21.45 -47.47 -57.10
CA SER A 1000 -22.15 -47.78 -55.81
C SER A 1000 -21.52 -46.97 -54.63
N THR A 1001 -22.19 -46.91 -53.46
CA THR A 1001 -21.67 -46.48 -52.10
C THR A 1001 -21.27 -45.00 -51.86
N THR A 1002 -21.16 -44.45 -50.63
CA THR A 1002 -21.97 -44.52 -49.37
C THR A 1002 -21.68 -43.29 -48.45
N THR A 1003 -22.65 -42.93 -47.59
CA THR A 1003 -22.56 -42.29 -46.23
C THR A 1003 -21.36 -41.43 -45.77
N GLY A 1004 -21.66 -40.31 -45.08
CA GLY A 1004 -20.99 -39.98 -43.79
C GLY A 1004 -20.37 -38.57 -43.61
N ARG A 1005 -20.50 -38.02 -42.39
CA ARG A 1005 -19.71 -36.85 -41.90
C ARG A 1005 -18.33 -37.31 -41.39
N PRO A 1006 -17.21 -36.62 -41.74
CA PRO A 1006 -15.94 -36.72 -41.01
C PRO A 1006 -15.65 -35.49 -40.12
N LYS A 1007 -14.57 -35.59 -39.32
CA LYS A 1007 -14.13 -34.60 -38.31
C LYS A 1007 -13.16 -33.54 -38.88
N TRP A 1008 -13.02 -32.42 -38.16
CA TRP A 1008 -11.94 -31.44 -38.35
C TRP A 1008 -10.60 -31.94 -37.79
N GLN A 1009 -9.51 -31.72 -38.54
CA GLN A 1009 -8.08 -31.79 -38.17
C GLN A 1009 -7.25 -31.05 -39.25
N PRO A 1010 -5.96 -30.69 -39.00
CA PRO A 1010 -5.32 -29.51 -39.62
C PRO A 1010 -4.55 -29.76 -40.94
N LYS A 1011 -4.02 -28.67 -41.53
CA LYS A 1011 -3.08 -28.67 -42.67
C LYS A 1011 -1.88 -27.75 -42.41
N THR A 1012 -0.77 -28.03 -43.09
CA THR A 1012 0.51 -27.30 -43.00
C THR A 1012 1.10 -26.97 -44.38
N LYS A 1013 1.76 -25.80 -44.46
CA LYS A 1013 2.90 -25.36 -45.30
C LYS A 1013 2.92 -25.65 -46.83
N VAL A 1014 3.05 -24.58 -47.63
CA VAL A 1014 3.73 -24.50 -48.96
C VAL A 1014 4.47 -23.14 -49.04
N GLU A 1015 5.47 -23.01 -49.94
CA GLU A 1015 6.42 -21.86 -50.03
C GLU A 1015 6.13 -20.88 -51.21
N ALA A 1016 7.06 -19.96 -51.52
CA ALA A 1016 6.83 -18.73 -52.31
C ALA A 1016 7.95 -18.39 -53.35
N ALA A 1017 7.97 -17.13 -53.86
CA ALA A 1017 8.87 -16.52 -54.88
C ALA A 1017 8.42 -16.71 -56.36
N PRO A 1018 8.89 -15.91 -57.37
CA PRO A 1018 10.00 -14.93 -57.39
C PRO A 1018 9.67 -13.50 -57.93
N VAL A 1019 10.70 -12.76 -58.39
CA VAL A 1019 10.76 -11.29 -58.62
C VAL A 1019 11.31 -10.94 -60.03
N ALA A 1020 11.08 -9.72 -60.53
CA ALA A 1020 11.73 -9.11 -61.71
C ALA A 1020 11.99 -7.58 -61.53
N GLY A 1021 12.85 -6.97 -62.36
CA GLY A 1021 13.35 -5.58 -62.21
C GLY A 1021 13.32 -4.68 -63.48
N PRO A 1022 14.38 -3.89 -63.79
CA PRO A 1022 14.33 -2.41 -63.65
C PRO A 1022 14.69 -1.59 -64.92
N VAL A 1023 14.49 -0.24 -64.91
CA VAL A 1023 14.96 0.72 -65.96
C VAL A 1023 15.27 2.16 -65.42
N ASP A 1024 16.55 2.52 -65.47
CA ASP A 1024 17.28 3.75 -65.93
C ASP A 1024 16.79 5.23 -65.79
N ASP A 1025 17.66 6.03 -65.14
CA ASP A 1025 18.35 7.30 -65.52
C ASP A 1025 17.71 8.66 -65.95
N ALA A 1026 18.09 9.67 -65.12
CA ALA A 1026 18.81 10.93 -65.43
C ALA A 1026 18.16 12.16 -66.13
N LEU A 1027 18.30 13.32 -65.46
CA LEU A 1027 18.76 14.61 -66.04
C LEU A 1027 19.30 15.57 -64.94
N ILE A 1028 20.29 16.40 -65.30
CA ILE A 1028 21.10 17.36 -64.49
C ILE A 1028 21.37 18.57 -65.45
N PRO A 1029 21.67 19.86 -65.08
CA PRO A 1029 22.16 20.46 -63.81
C PRO A 1029 21.31 21.67 -63.32
N GLU A 1030 21.67 22.60 -62.41
CA GLU A 1030 22.89 22.99 -61.65
C GLU A 1030 22.41 23.66 -60.32
N HIS A 1031 23.10 23.74 -59.16
CA HIS A 1031 24.35 24.47 -58.87
C HIS A 1031 24.82 24.30 -57.39
N VAL A 1032 26.12 24.51 -57.13
CA VAL A 1032 26.79 24.84 -55.83
C VAL A 1032 26.68 23.86 -54.63
N GLN A 1033 27.54 22.82 -54.70
CA GLN A 1033 28.49 22.33 -53.68
C GLN A 1033 28.22 22.46 -52.16
N ARG A 1034 28.20 21.29 -51.49
CA ARG A 1034 28.71 21.02 -50.13
C ARG A 1034 29.29 19.61 -50.05
N PHE A 1035 30.51 19.45 -49.53
CA PHE A 1035 31.14 18.26 -48.91
C PHE A 1035 32.53 18.75 -48.36
N GLU A 1036 33.28 18.13 -47.46
CA GLU A 1036 33.46 16.71 -47.07
C GLU A 1036 33.71 16.53 -45.53
N VAL A 1037 33.48 15.30 -45.02
CA VAL A 1037 34.36 14.38 -44.22
C VAL A 1037 35.28 14.98 -43.11
N GLY A 1038 35.54 14.32 -41.96
CA GLY A 1038 35.16 13.00 -41.42
C GLY A 1038 35.94 12.65 -40.13
N GLU A 1039 35.98 11.37 -39.71
CA GLU A 1039 36.49 10.96 -38.39
C GLU A 1039 37.99 10.55 -38.32
N SER A 1040 38.63 10.93 -37.20
CA SER A 1040 39.82 10.32 -36.55
C SER A 1040 41.22 10.43 -37.21
N ALA A 1041 42.20 10.98 -36.45
CA ALA A 1041 43.48 10.30 -36.06
C ALA A 1041 44.62 11.25 -35.58
N LEU A 1042 45.38 10.79 -34.57
CA LEU A 1042 46.82 11.07 -34.30
C LEU A 1042 47.30 12.47 -33.80
N GLN A 1043 48.62 12.57 -33.53
CA GLN A 1043 49.27 13.47 -32.55
C GLN A 1043 50.13 14.62 -33.14
N GLU A 1044 50.30 15.67 -32.30
CA GLU A 1044 51.44 16.61 -32.13
C GLU A 1044 52.17 17.25 -33.35
N GLY A 1045 52.32 18.58 -33.28
CA GLY A 1045 53.30 19.36 -34.06
C GLY A 1045 53.54 20.76 -33.46
N GLN A 1046 54.78 21.28 -33.51
CA GLN A 1046 55.19 22.57 -32.90
C GLN A 1046 55.74 23.60 -33.90
N GLY A 1047 55.60 24.89 -33.57
CA GLY A 1047 56.34 26.04 -34.13
C GLY A 1047 55.82 27.34 -33.49
N ALA A 1048 56.58 28.09 -32.69
CA ALA A 1048 57.67 29.04 -33.04
C ALA A 1048 57.15 30.39 -33.62
N SER A 1049 57.69 31.58 -33.32
CA SER A 1049 58.63 32.05 -32.28
C SER A 1049 58.87 33.58 -32.40
N ALA A 1050 58.92 34.37 -31.31
CA ALA A 1050 59.49 35.74 -31.29
C ALA A 1050 59.84 36.24 -29.87
N GLU A 1051 60.82 37.16 -29.78
CA GLU A 1051 61.48 37.76 -28.59
C GLU A 1051 61.91 39.22 -29.00
N PRO A 1052 62.72 40.06 -28.29
CA PRO A 1052 63.41 39.98 -26.97
C PRO A 1052 63.36 41.31 -26.12
N GLU A 1053 64.36 41.50 -25.23
CA GLU A 1053 64.78 42.70 -24.44
C GLU A 1053 64.16 42.85 -23.01
N ARG A 1054 64.90 43.15 -21.91
CA ARG A 1054 66.35 43.41 -21.67
C ARG A 1054 66.78 43.17 -20.18
N SER A 1055 68.11 43.08 -19.95
CA SER A 1055 68.91 43.31 -18.69
C SER A 1055 68.73 42.45 -17.39
N GLU A 1056 69.76 41.62 -17.09
CA GLU A 1056 70.69 41.61 -15.91
C GLU A 1056 70.30 42.08 -14.47
N PRO A 1057 71.01 41.68 -13.38
CA PRO A 1057 71.82 40.46 -13.09
C PRO A 1057 71.66 39.89 -11.63
N SER A 1058 72.59 39.01 -11.22
CA SER A 1058 72.87 38.49 -9.85
C SER A 1058 71.97 37.36 -9.31
N ALA A 1059 72.48 36.28 -8.70
CA ALA A 1059 73.85 35.77 -8.64
C ALA A 1059 73.86 34.25 -8.96
N SER A 1060 74.86 33.77 -9.70
CA SER A 1060 74.96 32.36 -10.16
C SER A 1060 74.97 31.37 -8.99
N GLY A 1061 74.33 30.20 -9.04
CA GLY A 1061 74.10 29.27 -10.17
C GLY A 1061 74.58 27.87 -9.72
N ARG A 1062 74.45 26.74 -10.44
CA ARG A 1062 74.07 26.43 -11.83
C ARG A 1062 73.75 24.92 -11.93
N LYS A 1063 72.72 24.53 -12.72
CA LYS A 1063 72.68 23.31 -13.59
C LYS A 1063 72.71 21.94 -12.84
N LYS A 1064 72.39 20.76 -13.43
CA LYS A 1064 71.78 20.33 -14.72
C LYS A 1064 71.28 18.87 -14.59
N TRP A 1065 70.37 18.45 -15.50
CA TRP A 1065 70.20 17.06 -16.02
C TRP A 1065 69.72 15.96 -15.02
N VAL A 1066 68.68 15.10 -15.23
CA VAL A 1066 67.99 14.55 -16.44
C VAL A 1066 68.90 13.65 -17.29
N PRO A 1067 68.55 12.43 -17.78
CA PRO A 1067 67.26 11.71 -17.80
C PRO A 1067 67.33 10.19 -17.41
N LYS A 1068 66.23 9.46 -17.75
CA LYS A 1068 66.15 8.11 -18.39
C LYS A 1068 65.92 6.84 -17.53
N LYS A 1069 64.73 6.23 -17.80
CA LYS A 1069 64.50 4.83 -18.27
C LYS A 1069 64.76 3.68 -17.26
N LYS A 1070 64.17 2.48 -17.38
CA LYS A 1070 63.16 1.80 -18.26
C LYS A 1070 62.63 0.59 -17.43
N ASP A 1071 61.48 -0.04 -17.66
CA ASP A 1071 60.24 0.23 -18.42
C ASP A 1071 59.07 -0.14 -17.49
#